data_AF-A0A2T3Z5N5-F1
#
_entry.id   AF-A0A2T3Z5N5-F1
#
_cell.length_a   1.000
_cell.length_b   1.000
_cell.length_c   1.000
_cell.angle_alpha   90.00
_cell.angle_beta   90.00
_cell.angle_gamma   90.00
#
_symmetry.space_group_name_H-M   'P 1'
#
loop_
_entity.id
_entity.type
_entity.pdbx_description
1 polymer ?
#
loop_
_entity_poly.entity_id
_entity_poly.type
_entity_poly.pdbx_seq_one_letter_code
_entity_poly.pdbx_strand_id
1 'polypeptide(L)'
;MEVDVLPSYQQATSRGDWLPLAAPYIAFTDYPSLCCVNRRFWSVFAPRIWRDPRMASGCLGWREDSDAISWWIAFIDHKLSRLTAHTRALVRVLDARATAGEFSLYLGLREKTVIRALELLPNLHSLLLDNNPNVEMRFQRSDATINDQLKISMLSVQNCPNGVPIGLIRNYSLRGLVFLDVSGIASVSPQLLHPVYLPELRILKLRRQGISSTAFAAFSAVLGHRLWSLDLSNNRLTDDAFQHKLHAMFSHNDLRSDARAQAEGTLERLPVITRSHGQFFMLRESAQSILFVPDDRYLADTPPYTATNIATANNVMTRSDGSAPVRSDTADGVIRLLSRHDSTDAVHHIPNSGLTHLHLSGNPISAFAVERMLRESYGQLEHFDCDSMRLFPPSPVKGHPLCPSDAIQLDGFSGMSHIFRPVWSSNLRSLRIHHSLVTNIPTLCCSRYSSIECTYLAEMQIHPRLNLAYPLAFIPDMNPRLESLTLTCVPRRSFGPLVQILALFLQQLGLQESHVTETNEAEASRPGKSPRLVRGLRNLTLEMEPESLNVEDTEGLMNFDETPFSFFDSPLEEVPSPPRPHLDLWSCPDMSQLKSPLTTVQPWDAYNPSPRTPDGDAMKDQWVLHQPEDGSSDAIVVWAGNPEAPNAIVKLYNYLVVNCGLKEGAGPVNLTQQKAGTPRECLIFHTVWLYASLPRRIQPPQGIQDEIKSKDVAATLRQLQLPAREAFGRARKADPNTTNWYWRGSLRIIDSE
;
A
#
# COMPACT_ATOMS: atom_id res chain seq x y z
N MET A 1 -3.52 20.15 31.26
CA MET A 1 -2.84 21.31 30.67
C MET A 1 -1.77 21.75 31.66
N GLU A 2 -0.66 21.02 31.69
CA GLU A 2 0.59 21.51 32.29
C GLU A 2 1.42 22.01 31.11
N VAL A 3 1.87 23.26 31.21
CA VAL A 3 2.76 23.88 30.24
C VAL A 3 4.10 23.16 30.37
N ASP A 4 4.67 22.68 29.27
CA ASP A 4 6.06 22.19 29.24
C ASP A 4 6.99 23.37 29.58
N VAL A 5 7.22 23.56 30.88
CA VAL A 5 8.22 24.48 31.40
C VAL A 5 9.56 23.82 31.13
N LEU A 6 10.36 24.43 30.25
CA LEU A 6 11.76 24.04 30.06
C LEU A 6 12.44 23.93 31.43
N PRO A 7 13.26 22.89 31.67
CA PRO A 7 13.86 22.67 32.97
C PRO A 7 14.68 23.88 33.40
N SER A 8 14.56 24.26 34.67
CA SER A 8 15.40 25.31 35.23
C SER A 8 16.88 24.93 35.10
N TYR A 9 17.79 25.92 35.08
CA TYR A 9 19.24 25.66 35.05
C TYR A 9 19.66 24.68 36.16
N GLN A 10 19.00 24.73 37.31
CA GLN A 10 19.22 23.84 38.44
C GLN A 10 18.70 22.42 38.19
N GLN A 11 17.57 22.24 37.52
CA GLN A 11 17.08 20.92 37.06
C GLN A 11 17.97 20.34 35.96
N ALA A 12 18.48 21.17 35.05
CA ALA A 12 19.40 20.77 33.99
C ALA A 12 20.81 20.42 34.51
N THR A 13 21.23 20.98 35.65
CA THR A 13 22.56 20.74 36.28
C THR A 13 22.53 19.83 37.50
N SER A 14 21.35 19.58 38.10
CA SER A 14 21.18 18.52 39.08
C SER A 14 21.47 17.18 38.40
N ARG A 15 22.33 16.35 38.98
CA ARG A 15 22.58 14.99 38.47
C ARG A 15 21.26 14.23 38.49
N GLY A 16 20.56 14.18 37.35
CA GLY A 16 19.37 13.37 37.16
C GLY A 16 19.67 11.93 37.57
N ASP A 17 18.65 11.20 38.02
CA ASP A 17 18.84 9.80 38.40
C ASP A 17 19.44 9.05 37.19
N TRP A 18 20.68 8.59 37.34
CA TRP A 18 21.40 7.87 36.30
C TRP A 18 20.75 6.52 36.00
N LEU A 19 19.98 5.97 36.94
CA LEU A 19 19.44 4.62 36.87
C LEU A 19 18.37 4.48 35.75
N PRO A 20 17.39 5.39 35.60
CA PRO A 20 16.53 5.46 34.41
C PRO A 20 17.27 5.57 33.08
N LEU A 21 18.41 6.27 33.05
CA LEU A 21 19.24 6.46 31.85
C LEU A 21 20.03 5.19 31.50
N ALA A 22 20.55 4.48 32.51
CA ALA A 22 21.30 3.23 32.33
C ALA A 22 20.40 2.03 32.06
N ALA A 23 19.17 2.02 32.59
CA ALA A 23 18.25 0.87 32.51
C ALA A 23 18.06 0.28 31.10
N PRO A 24 17.89 1.07 30.00
CA PRO A 24 17.75 0.54 28.65
C PRO A 24 18.97 -0.23 28.11
N TYR A 25 20.15 -0.05 28.71
CA TYR A 25 21.41 -0.69 28.29
C TYR A 25 21.73 -1.96 29.08
N ILE A 26 20.91 -2.30 30.09
CA ILE A 26 21.06 -3.51 30.89
C ILE A 26 20.30 -4.65 30.23
N ALA A 27 20.84 -5.86 30.27
CA ALA A 27 20.17 -7.04 29.74
C ALA A 27 18.83 -7.28 30.46
N PHE A 28 17.77 -7.55 29.69
CA PHE A 28 16.42 -7.74 30.24
C PHE A 28 16.35 -8.90 31.26
N THR A 29 17.21 -9.91 31.10
CA THR A 29 17.38 -11.06 32.00
C THR A 29 17.79 -10.66 33.41
N ASP A 30 18.45 -9.51 33.59
CA ASP A 30 18.92 -9.04 34.90
C ASP A 30 17.87 -8.21 35.65
N TYR A 31 16.79 -7.79 34.97
CA TYR A 31 15.78 -6.93 35.55
C TYR A 31 15.12 -7.52 36.81
N PRO A 32 14.77 -8.83 36.88
CA PRO A 32 14.21 -9.42 38.10
C PRO A 32 15.16 -9.31 39.30
N SER A 33 16.44 -9.62 39.11
CA SER A 33 17.47 -9.50 40.16
C SER A 33 17.62 -8.05 40.63
N LEU A 34 17.58 -7.11 39.67
CA LEU A 34 17.65 -5.68 39.96
C LEU A 34 16.45 -5.18 40.75
N CYS A 35 15.24 -5.71 40.50
CA CYS A 35 14.06 -5.40 41.31
C CYS A 35 14.21 -5.77 42.78
N CYS A 36 15.08 -6.72 43.12
CA CYS A 36 15.30 -7.19 44.49
C CYS A 36 16.35 -6.37 45.27
N VAL A 37 17.08 -5.47 44.61
CA VAL A 37 18.19 -4.72 45.24
C VAL A 37 17.68 -3.75 46.31
N ASN A 38 16.76 -2.85 45.95
CA ASN A 38 16.10 -1.92 46.85
C ASN A 38 14.86 -1.30 46.17
N ARG A 39 14.09 -0.48 46.93
CA ARG A 39 12.88 0.19 46.41
C ARG A 39 13.15 1.11 45.22
N ARG A 40 14.32 1.74 45.14
CA ARG A 40 14.70 2.63 44.03
C ARG A 40 14.91 1.84 42.73
N PHE A 41 15.62 0.72 42.79
CA PHE A 41 15.76 -0.16 41.63
C PHE A 41 14.41 -0.77 41.25
N TRP A 42 13.65 -1.24 42.24
CA TRP A 42 12.29 -1.73 42.01
C TRP A 42 11.44 -0.71 41.24
N SER A 43 11.45 0.57 41.61
CA SER A 43 10.67 1.61 40.92
C SER A 43 11.08 1.86 39.47
N VAL A 44 12.30 1.48 39.06
CA VAL A 44 12.80 1.67 37.68
C VAL A 44 12.59 0.41 36.83
N PHE A 45 12.86 -0.77 37.38
CA PHE A 45 12.84 -2.04 36.63
C PHE A 45 11.49 -2.74 36.69
N ALA A 46 10.77 -2.70 37.81
CA ALA A 46 9.48 -3.37 37.94
C ALA A 46 8.45 -2.88 36.90
N PRO A 47 8.31 -1.57 36.61
CA PRO A 47 7.41 -1.12 35.53
C PRO A 47 7.77 -1.68 34.15
N ARG A 48 9.06 -1.95 33.88
CA ARG A 48 9.51 -2.50 32.59
C ARG A 48 9.17 -3.98 32.44
N ILE A 49 9.19 -4.74 33.54
CA ILE A 49 8.79 -6.15 33.58
C ILE A 49 7.26 -6.27 33.55
N TRP A 50 6.58 -5.57 34.48
CA TRP A 50 5.16 -5.79 34.72
C TRP A 50 4.24 -5.06 33.74
N ARG A 51 4.75 -4.15 32.90
CA ARG A 51 3.96 -3.48 31.86
C ARG A 51 3.24 -4.46 30.94
N ASP A 52 4.00 -5.43 30.44
CA ASP A 52 3.52 -6.53 29.60
C ASP A 52 4.07 -7.84 30.19
N PRO A 53 3.34 -8.44 31.14
CA PRO A 53 3.75 -9.65 31.83
C PRO A 53 4.02 -10.83 30.87
N ARG A 54 3.29 -10.90 29.74
CA ARG A 54 3.47 -11.95 28.75
C ARG A 54 4.81 -11.79 28.04
N MET A 55 5.08 -10.60 27.47
CA MET A 55 6.37 -10.32 26.82
C MET A 55 7.53 -10.53 27.78
N ALA A 56 7.41 -10.07 29.03
CA ALA A 56 8.44 -10.25 30.04
C ALA A 56 8.69 -11.74 30.35
N SER A 57 7.64 -12.54 30.51
CA SER A 57 7.79 -13.98 30.75
C SER A 57 8.50 -14.70 29.59
N GLY A 58 8.24 -14.30 28.34
CA GLY A 58 8.93 -14.82 27.17
C GLY A 58 10.41 -14.45 27.15
N CYS A 59 10.74 -13.17 27.35
CA CYS A 59 12.13 -12.70 27.39
C CYS A 59 12.95 -13.28 28.55
N LEU A 60 12.31 -13.65 29.66
CA LEU A 60 12.95 -14.24 30.85
C LEU A 60 13.01 -15.76 30.81
N GLY A 61 12.47 -16.40 29.77
CA GLY A 61 12.44 -17.87 29.67
C GLY A 61 11.56 -18.54 30.73
N TRP A 62 10.63 -17.80 31.35
CA TRP A 62 9.70 -18.32 32.36
C TRP A 62 8.50 -19.07 31.76
N ARG A 63 8.47 -19.20 30.43
CA ARG A 63 7.39 -19.81 29.67
C ARG A 63 7.87 -21.13 29.08
N GLU A 64 7.26 -22.23 29.51
CA GLU A 64 7.45 -23.57 28.93
C GLU A 64 6.45 -23.83 27.79
N ASP A 65 5.25 -23.23 27.86
CA ASP A 65 4.16 -23.42 26.89
C ASP A 65 4.28 -22.48 25.67
N SER A 66 3.94 -22.98 24.49
CA SER A 66 3.84 -22.16 23.26
C SER A 66 2.59 -21.26 23.25
N ASP A 67 1.53 -21.63 23.98
CA ASP A 67 0.21 -21.00 23.90
C ASP A 67 0.03 -19.81 24.87
N ALA A 68 -0.30 -18.65 24.30
CA ALA A 68 -0.55 -17.41 25.02
C ALA A 68 -1.83 -17.42 25.85
N ILE A 69 -2.87 -18.11 25.38
CA ILE A 69 -4.19 -18.13 26.03
C ILE A 69 -4.10 -18.89 27.33
N SER A 70 -3.54 -20.10 27.29
CA SER A 70 -3.34 -20.96 28.47
C SER A 70 -2.54 -20.23 29.56
N TRP A 71 -1.50 -19.49 29.17
CA TRP A 71 -0.72 -18.67 30.08
C TRP A 71 -1.57 -17.58 30.76
N TRP A 72 -2.37 -16.83 29.99
CA TRP A 72 -3.24 -15.78 30.54
C TRP A 72 -4.34 -16.33 31.44
N ILE A 73 -4.95 -17.48 31.09
CA ILE A 73 -5.93 -18.15 31.95
C ILE A 73 -5.28 -18.48 33.30
N ALA A 74 -4.13 -19.18 33.29
CA ALA A 74 -3.43 -19.55 34.50
C ALA A 74 -2.98 -18.31 35.31
N PHE A 75 -2.51 -17.27 34.64
CA PHE A 75 -2.08 -16.03 35.28
C PHE A 75 -3.25 -15.29 35.94
N ILE A 76 -4.34 -15.04 35.21
CA ILE A 76 -5.50 -14.29 35.71
C ILE A 76 -6.20 -15.07 36.82
N ASP A 77 -6.40 -16.37 36.63
CA ASP A 77 -7.21 -17.15 37.57
C ASP A 77 -6.48 -17.50 38.87
N HIS A 78 -5.16 -17.72 38.81
CA HIS A 78 -4.38 -18.21 39.96
C HIS A 78 -3.32 -17.24 40.50
N LYS A 79 -2.79 -16.32 39.69
CA LYS A 79 -1.65 -15.46 40.07
C LYS A 79 -2.02 -14.00 40.28
N LEU A 80 -2.92 -13.45 39.47
CA LEU A 80 -3.24 -12.01 39.46
C LEU A 80 -3.80 -11.53 40.80
N SER A 81 -4.66 -12.32 41.44
CA SER A 81 -5.22 -12.02 42.77
C SER A 81 -4.19 -12.07 43.91
N ARG A 82 -3.02 -12.69 43.69
CA ARG A 82 -1.93 -12.77 44.67
C ARG A 82 -0.96 -11.59 44.57
N LEU A 83 -0.97 -10.85 43.46
CA LEU A 83 -0.13 -9.66 43.29
C LEU A 83 -0.61 -8.50 44.17
N THR A 84 0.30 -7.64 44.59
CA THR A 84 -0.06 -6.41 45.32
C THR A 84 -0.80 -5.43 44.41
N ALA A 85 -1.63 -4.56 44.98
CA ALA A 85 -2.32 -3.51 44.22
C ALA A 85 -1.33 -2.62 43.44
N HIS A 86 -0.16 -2.33 44.02
CA HIS A 86 0.89 -1.54 43.37
C HIS A 86 1.47 -2.25 42.15
N THR A 87 1.74 -3.56 42.22
CA THR A 87 2.21 -4.36 41.08
C THR A 87 1.13 -4.48 39.99
N ARG A 88 -0.14 -4.73 40.38
CA ARG A 88 -1.25 -4.77 39.41
C ARG A 88 -1.41 -3.44 38.68
N ALA A 89 -1.19 -2.33 39.39
CA ALA A 89 -1.20 -0.99 38.81
C ALA A 89 -0.04 -0.69 37.86
N LEU A 90 0.96 -1.59 37.69
CA LEU A 90 2.03 -1.46 36.69
C LEU A 90 1.67 -2.12 35.34
N VAL A 91 0.71 -3.04 35.32
CA VAL A 91 0.28 -3.71 34.09
C VAL A 91 -0.45 -2.71 33.20
N ARG A 92 -0.05 -2.65 31.92
CA ARG A 92 -0.63 -1.75 30.91
C ARG A 92 -1.16 -2.50 29.69
N VAL A 93 -0.61 -3.67 29.39
CA VAL A 93 -0.90 -4.46 28.20
C VAL A 93 -1.41 -5.84 28.61
N LEU A 94 -2.55 -6.24 28.02
CA LEU A 94 -3.05 -7.60 28.01
C LEU A 94 -3.14 -8.04 26.54
N ASP A 95 -2.11 -8.77 26.10
CA ASP A 95 -2.04 -9.34 24.75
C ASP A 95 -2.32 -10.84 24.82
N ALA A 96 -3.56 -11.24 24.54
CA ALA A 96 -4.02 -12.62 24.52
C ALA A 96 -4.49 -13.05 23.12
N ARG A 97 -3.78 -12.60 22.08
CA ARG A 97 -4.00 -13.06 20.71
C ARG A 97 -3.74 -14.57 20.60
N ALA A 98 -4.72 -15.32 20.08
CA ALA A 98 -4.57 -16.74 19.78
C ALA A 98 -3.78 -16.93 18.47
N THR A 99 -2.98 -17.99 18.39
CA THR A 99 -2.48 -18.50 17.10
C THR A 99 -3.65 -19.06 16.31
N ALA A 100 -3.83 -18.59 15.07
CA ALA A 100 -4.83 -19.14 14.16
C ALA A 100 -4.46 -20.60 13.83
N GLY A 101 -5.32 -21.56 14.20
CA GLY A 101 -5.11 -22.99 13.97
C GLY A 101 -6.26 -23.82 14.55
N GLU A 102 -6.41 -25.08 14.12
CA GLU A 102 -7.54 -25.98 14.46
C GLU A 102 -7.76 -26.16 15.97
N PHE A 103 -6.72 -26.02 16.79
CA PHE A 103 -6.78 -26.14 18.26
C PHE A 103 -7.38 -24.91 18.98
N SER A 104 -7.53 -23.77 18.30
CA SER A 104 -8.08 -22.52 18.87
C SER A 104 -9.58 -22.61 19.20
N LEU A 105 -10.28 -23.62 18.70
CA LEU A 105 -11.70 -23.85 18.97
C LEU A 105 -11.97 -24.32 20.41
N TYR A 106 -11.00 -24.99 21.04
CA TYR A 106 -11.20 -25.65 22.35
C TYR A 106 -10.70 -24.85 23.55
N LEU A 107 -9.70 -23.98 23.35
CA LEU A 107 -9.06 -23.18 24.40
C LEU A 107 -9.17 -21.70 24.02
N GLY A 108 -10.20 -21.00 24.54
CA GLY A 108 -10.33 -19.55 24.39
C GLY A 108 -10.50 -18.90 25.75
N LEU A 109 -10.08 -17.63 25.87
CA LEU A 109 -10.42 -16.84 27.05
C LEU A 109 -11.94 -16.79 27.22
N ARG A 110 -12.44 -16.93 28.45
CA ARG A 110 -13.86 -16.75 28.75
C ARG A 110 -14.12 -15.30 29.14
N GLU A 111 -15.34 -14.81 28.89
CA GLU A 111 -15.77 -13.47 29.28
C GLU A 111 -15.47 -13.16 30.76
N LYS A 112 -15.78 -14.11 31.65
CA LYS A 112 -15.52 -13.99 33.10
C LYS A 112 -14.06 -13.71 33.42
N THR A 113 -13.13 -14.33 32.69
CA THR A 113 -11.68 -14.15 32.88
C THR A 113 -11.27 -12.75 32.45
N VAL A 114 -11.81 -12.24 31.34
CA VAL A 114 -11.54 -10.88 30.86
C VAL A 114 -12.10 -9.83 31.82
N ILE A 115 -13.36 -9.99 32.26
CA ILE A 115 -13.98 -9.10 33.26
C ILE A 115 -13.14 -9.04 34.53
N ARG A 116 -12.72 -10.20 35.05
CA ARG A 116 -11.86 -10.29 36.22
C ARG A 116 -10.51 -9.58 36.02
N ALA A 117 -9.94 -9.66 34.82
CA ALA A 117 -8.73 -8.91 34.49
C ALA A 117 -8.98 -7.40 34.52
N LEU A 118 -10.08 -6.92 33.93
CA LEU A 118 -10.46 -5.50 33.94
C LEU A 118 -10.71 -4.98 35.36
N GLU A 119 -11.33 -5.78 36.23
CA GLU A 119 -11.54 -5.43 37.65
C GLU A 119 -10.23 -5.32 38.44
N LEU A 120 -9.26 -6.19 38.16
CA LEU A 120 -8.01 -6.30 38.92
C LEU A 120 -6.88 -5.42 38.38
N LEU A 121 -6.97 -4.94 37.14
CA LEU A 121 -5.93 -4.16 36.46
C LEU A 121 -6.37 -2.70 36.23
N PRO A 122 -6.18 -1.81 37.22
CA PRO A 122 -6.78 -0.46 37.19
C PRO A 122 -6.22 0.47 36.10
N ASN A 123 -5.03 0.19 35.58
CA ASN A 123 -4.33 1.03 34.61
C ASN A 123 -4.14 0.33 33.26
N LEU A 124 -5.00 -0.65 32.92
CA LEU A 124 -4.91 -1.33 31.64
C LEU A 124 -5.23 -0.35 30.49
N HIS A 125 -4.32 -0.20 29.53
CA HIS A 125 -4.48 0.72 28.38
C HIS A 125 -4.62 -0.03 27.04
N SER A 126 -4.05 -1.23 26.91
CA SER A 126 -4.06 -2.03 25.68
C SER A 126 -4.66 -3.40 25.93
N LEU A 127 -5.71 -3.74 25.18
CA LEU A 127 -6.41 -5.02 25.25
C LEU A 127 -6.46 -5.66 23.85
N LEU A 128 -5.78 -6.80 23.67
CA LEU A 128 -5.77 -7.54 22.41
C LEU A 128 -6.27 -8.96 22.64
N LEU A 129 -7.37 -9.31 21.96
CA LEU A 129 -8.12 -10.56 22.14
C LEU A 129 -8.33 -11.28 20.80
N ASP A 130 -7.45 -11.07 19.83
CA ASP A 130 -7.63 -11.59 18.47
C ASP A 130 -7.74 -13.13 18.43
N ASN A 131 -8.52 -13.65 17.49
CA ASN A 131 -8.73 -15.08 17.23
C ASN A 131 -9.28 -15.87 18.43
N ASN A 132 -10.10 -15.26 19.29
CA ASN A 132 -10.72 -15.94 20.43
C ASN A 132 -12.22 -16.23 20.15
N PRO A 133 -12.59 -17.42 19.65
CA PRO A 133 -13.98 -17.73 19.29
C PRO A 133 -14.92 -17.82 20.49
N ASN A 134 -14.39 -18.23 21.65
CA ASN A 134 -15.15 -18.48 22.88
C ASN A 134 -15.39 -17.22 23.73
N VAL A 135 -14.84 -16.07 23.32
CA VAL A 135 -15.06 -14.80 24.01
C VAL A 135 -16.45 -14.27 23.60
N GLU A 136 -17.48 -14.72 24.32
CA GLU A 136 -18.83 -14.18 24.22
C GLU A 136 -18.87 -12.86 25.00
N MET A 137 -18.63 -11.73 24.34
CA MET A 137 -18.60 -10.42 25.01
C MET A 137 -19.99 -9.83 25.14
N ARG A 138 -20.87 -10.48 25.89
CA ARG A 138 -22.14 -9.88 26.28
C ARG A 138 -21.93 -9.18 27.61
N PHE A 139 -21.20 -8.05 27.60
CA PHE A 139 -21.02 -7.16 28.75
C PHE A 139 -22.37 -6.52 29.16
N GLN A 140 -23.32 -7.36 29.58
CA GLN A 140 -24.48 -6.99 30.36
C GLN A 140 -23.92 -6.40 31.65
N ARG A 141 -24.49 -5.28 32.09
CA ARG A 141 -24.12 -4.66 33.35
C ARG A 141 -24.20 -5.73 34.45
N SER A 142 -23.05 -6.25 34.87
CA SER A 142 -22.94 -6.85 36.18
C SER A 142 -23.13 -5.70 37.16
N ASP A 143 -23.94 -5.88 38.20
CA ASP A 143 -24.10 -4.92 39.31
C ASP A 143 -22.77 -4.70 40.08
N ALA A 144 -21.68 -5.34 39.66
CA ALA A 144 -20.33 -5.02 40.07
C ALA A 144 -19.94 -3.62 39.60
N THR A 145 -19.58 -2.78 40.55
CA THR A 145 -18.95 -1.46 40.38
C THR A 145 -17.68 -1.58 39.56
N ILE A 146 -17.80 -1.57 38.24
CA ILE A 146 -16.68 -1.48 37.31
C ILE A 146 -16.01 -0.12 37.50
N ASN A 147 -14.69 -0.12 37.53
CA ASN A 147 -13.87 1.05 37.82
C ASN A 147 -14.04 2.13 36.74
N ASP A 148 -14.81 3.18 37.01
CA ASP A 148 -15.05 4.35 36.14
C ASP A 148 -13.76 5.07 35.68
N GLN A 149 -12.60 4.65 36.21
CA GLN A 149 -11.27 5.20 35.91
C GLN A 149 -10.52 4.46 34.79
N LEU A 150 -10.99 3.30 34.32
CA LEU A 150 -10.33 2.55 33.24
C LEU A 150 -10.34 3.35 31.94
N LYS A 151 -9.14 3.64 31.40
CA LYS A 151 -8.94 4.35 30.13
C LYS A 151 -8.23 3.45 29.14
N ILE A 152 -9.01 2.69 28.36
CA ILE A 152 -8.48 1.86 27.29
C ILE A 152 -8.19 2.75 26.07
N SER A 153 -6.94 2.74 25.61
CA SER A 153 -6.48 3.48 24.43
C SER A 153 -6.35 2.59 23.19
N MET A 154 -6.27 1.27 23.37
CA MET A 154 -6.11 0.32 22.27
C MET A 154 -6.95 -0.93 22.52
N LEU A 155 -7.78 -1.27 21.52
CA LEU A 155 -8.62 -2.47 21.51
C LEU A 155 -8.45 -3.22 20.19
N SER A 156 -8.12 -4.50 20.28
CA SER A 156 -8.06 -5.42 19.12
C SER A 156 -8.89 -6.66 19.42
N VAL A 157 -9.86 -6.95 18.55
CA VAL A 157 -10.79 -8.08 18.68
C VAL A 157 -10.97 -8.78 17.32
N GLN A 158 -9.89 -8.89 16.56
CA GLN A 158 -9.90 -9.47 15.22
C GLN A 158 -10.41 -10.92 15.26
N ASN A 159 -11.25 -11.31 14.29
CA ASN A 159 -11.83 -12.65 14.12
C ASN A 159 -12.61 -13.17 15.35
N CYS A 160 -13.18 -12.28 16.16
CA CYS A 160 -14.06 -12.67 17.26
C CYS A 160 -15.53 -12.76 16.75
N PRO A 161 -16.14 -13.96 16.64
CA PRO A 161 -17.42 -14.16 15.96
C PRO A 161 -18.60 -13.45 16.64
N ASN A 162 -18.52 -13.24 17.96
CA ASN A 162 -19.55 -12.55 18.74
C ASN A 162 -19.43 -11.01 18.71
N GLY A 163 -18.49 -10.48 17.91
CA GLY A 163 -18.33 -9.07 17.58
C GLY A 163 -17.79 -8.17 18.69
N VAL A 164 -17.80 -6.86 18.43
CA VAL A 164 -17.45 -5.86 19.44
C VAL A 164 -18.63 -5.73 20.39
N PRO A 165 -18.43 -5.94 21.69
CA PRO A 165 -19.44 -5.59 22.68
C PRO A 165 -19.82 -4.12 22.61
N ILE A 166 -21.02 -3.82 22.12
CA ILE A 166 -21.64 -2.50 22.26
C ILE A 166 -21.66 -2.09 23.75
N GLY A 167 -21.81 -3.08 24.64
CA GLY A 167 -21.69 -2.91 26.09
C GLY A 167 -20.32 -2.43 26.55
N LEU A 168 -19.21 -2.81 25.91
CA LEU A 168 -17.88 -2.31 26.27
C LEU A 168 -17.75 -0.82 25.92
N ILE A 169 -18.20 -0.45 24.71
CA ILE A 169 -18.16 0.94 24.23
C ILE A 169 -19.06 1.84 25.10
N ARG A 170 -20.27 1.38 25.43
CA ARG A 170 -21.25 2.15 26.21
C ARG A 170 -20.96 2.16 27.72
N ASN A 171 -20.48 1.05 28.29
CA ASN A 171 -20.36 0.88 29.76
C ASN A 171 -18.96 1.23 30.29
N TYR A 172 -17.89 1.18 29.48
CA TYR A 172 -16.51 1.39 29.94
C TYR A 172 -15.88 2.69 29.43
N SER A 173 -16.69 3.63 28.92
CA SER A 173 -16.25 4.95 28.45
C SER A 173 -14.96 4.90 27.63
N LEU A 174 -15.01 4.25 26.45
CA LEU A 174 -13.87 4.14 25.52
C LEU A 174 -13.52 5.47 24.83
N ARG A 175 -13.74 6.61 25.50
CA ARG A 175 -13.56 7.92 24.90
C ARG A 175 -12.10 8.21 24.55
N GLY A 176 -11.18 7.61 25.30
CA GLY A 176 -9.73 7.69 25.06
C GLY A 176 -9.18 6.67 24.06
N LEU A 177 -10.04 5.90 23.37
CA LEU A 177 -9.62 4.87 22.42
C LEU A 177 -9.05 5.49 21.15
N VAL A 178 -7.79 5.17 20.85
CA VAL A 178 -7.03 5.66 19.69
C VAL A 178 -7.00 4.62 18.58
N PHE A 179 -6.82 3.34 18.95
CA PHE A 179 -6.71 2.21 18.03
C PHE A 179 -7.86 1.23 18.24
N LEU A 180 -8.54 0.91 17.15
CA LEU A 180 -9.61 -0.08 17.11
C LEU A 180 -9.41 -1.04 15.94
N ASP A 181 -9.20 -2.33 16.24
CA ASP A 181 -9.24 -3.40 15.25
C ASP A 181 -10.43 -4.32 15.48
N VAL A 182 -11.31 -4.36 14.48
CA VAL A 182 -12.55 -5.14 14.47
C VAL A 182 -12.61 -6.03 13.24
N SER A 183 -11.46 -6.33 12.63
CA SER A 183 -11.35 -7.10 11.41
C SER A 183 -11.98 -8.49 11.54
N GLY A 184 -12.71 -8.95 10.52
CA GLY A 184 -13.34 -10.29 10.49
C GLY A 184 -14.54 -10.47 11.41
N ILE A 185 -15.06 -9.40 12.01
CA ILE A 185 -16.34 -9.40 12.75
C ILE A 185 -17.50 -9.26 11.77
N ALA A 186 -18.64 -9.90 12.02
CA ALA A 186 -19.84 -9.68 11.21
C ALA A 186 -20.50 -8.32 11.53
N SER A 187 -20.60 -7.43 10.54
CA SER A 187 -21.53 -6.29 10.51
C SER A 187 -21.34 -5.22 11.61
N VAL A 188 -20.21 -4.51 11.60
CA VAL A 188 -20.00 -3.33 12.46
C VAL A 188 -20.91 -2.16 12.02
N SER A 189 -21.68 -1.59 12.96
CA SER A 189 -22.52 -0.41 12.68
C SER A 189 -21.70 0.89 12.68
N PRO A 190 -21.80 1.74 11.63
CA PRO A 190 -21.13 3.04 11.58
C PRO A 190 -21.42 3.94 12.80
N GLN A 191 -22.61 3.85 13.38
CA GLN A 191 -23.01 4.69 14.53
C GLN A 191 -22.14 4.47 15.77
N LEU A 192 -21.54 3.28 15.93
CA LEU A 192 -20.63 2.98 17.03
C LEU A 192 -19.31 3.75 16.92
N LEU A 193 -18.94 4.16 15.70
CA LEU A 193 -17.72 4.90 15.40
C LEU A 193 -17.91 6.42 15.50
N HIS A 194 -19.09 6.87 15.92
CA HIS A 194 -19.42 8.29 15.98
C HIS A 194 -18.50 9.05 16.95
N PRO A 195 -18.05 10.28 16.60
CA PRO A 195 -17.16 11.09 17.45
C PRO A 195 -17.64 11.30 18.89
N VAL A 196 -18.95 11.24 19.12
CA VAL A 196 -19.54 11.32 20.46
C VAL A 196 -19.07 10.19 21.38
N TYR A 197 -18.94 8.97 20.84
CA TYR A 197 -18.56 7.77 21.59
C TYR A 197 -17.05 7.55 21.64
N LEU A 198 -16.37 7.75 20.51
CA LEU A 198 -14.94 7.47 20.36
C LEU A 198 -14.17 8.72 19.88
N PRO A 199 -14.16 9.86 20.60
CA PRO A 199 -13.56 11.14 20.16
C PRO A 199 -12.07 11.04 19.80
N GLU A 200 -11.32 10.18 20.50
CA GLU A 200 -9.88 10.02 20.27
C GLU A 200 -9.51 8.97 19.22
N LEU A 201 -10.48 8.39 18.50
CA LEU A 201 -10.19 7.39 17.48
C LEU A 201 -9.36 7.98 16.34
N ARG A 202 -8.27 7.29 16.00
CA ARG A 202 -7.26 7.73 15.03
C ARG A 202 -6.83 6.61 14.06
N ILE A 203 -6.87 5.36 14.51
CA ILE A 203 -6.52 4.17 13.72
C ILE A 203 -7.70 3.21 13.76
N LEU A 204 -8.18 2.81 12.59
CA LEU A 204 -9.31 1.91 12.46
C LEU A 204 -9.02 0.81 11.44
N LYS A 205 -9.18 -0.46 11.86
CA LYS A 205 -9.03 -1.63 11.00
C LYS A 205 -10.38 -2.33 10.81
N LEU A 206 -10.86 -2.36 9.56
CA LEU A 206 -12.16 -2.89 9.13
C LEU A 206 -11.99 -4.00 8.07
N ARG A 207 -10.97 -4.86 8.22
CA ARG A 207 -10.70 -5.90 7.21
C ARG A 207 -11.78 -6.97 7.22
N ARG A 208 -12.08 -7.58 6.07
CA ARG A 208 -13.01 -8.74 5.96
C ARG A 208 -14.38 -8.51 6.60
N GLN A 209 -14.91 -7.29 6.46
CA GLN A 209 -16.24 -6.91 6.96
C GLN A 209 -17.34 -7.11 5.90
N GLY A 210 -16.96 -7.33 4.64
CA GLY A 210 -17.89 -7.39 3.52
C GLY A 210 -18.48 -6.02 3.14
N ILE A 211 -17.81 -4.91 3.49
CA ILE A 211 -18.29 -3.55 3.23
C ILE A 211 -18.32 -3.31 1.71
N SER A 212 -19.49 -2.94 1.19
CA SER A 212 -19.66 -2.49 -0.20
C SER A 212 -19.41 -0.98 -0.33
N SER A 213 -19.15 -0.51 -1.54
CA SER A 213 -19.02 0.93 -1.84
C SER A 213 -20.25 1.75 -1.42
N THR A 214 -21.45 1.16 -1.44
CA THR A 214 -22.68 1.79 -0.96
C THR A 214 -22.69 1.92 0.55
N ALA A 215 -22.41 0.84 1.29
CA ALA A 215 -22.34 0.84 2.75
C ALA A 215 -21.22 1.74 3.28
N PHE A 216 -20.09 1.82 2.56
CA PHE A 216 -18.96 2.66 2.94
C PHE A 216 -19.31 4.15 3.07
N ALA A 217 -20.32 4.67 2.36
CA ALA A 217 -20.76 6.07 2.52
C ALA A 217 -21.19 6.39 3.95
N ALA A 218 -21.83 5.45 4.64
CA ALA A 218 -22.24 5.66 6.02
C ALA A 218 -21.02 5.73 6.96
N PHE A 219 -19.98 4.95 6.68
CA PHE A 219 -18.72 5.02 7.42
C PHE A 219 -17.99 6.34 7.15
N SER A 220 -17.82 6.74 5.88
CA SER A 220 -17.12 7.97 5.53
C SER A 220 -17.79 9.21 6.13
N ALA A 221 -19.13 9.25 6.16
CA ALA A 221 -19.90 10.33 6.77
C ALA A 221 -19.68 10.44 8.29
N VAL A 222 -19.52 9.32 8.99
CA VAL A 222 -19.30 9.30 10.44
C VAL A 222 -17.84 9.58 10.81
N LEU A 223 -16.89 9.07 10.01
CA LEU A 223 -15.47 9.15 10.31
C LEU A 223 -14.87 10.51 9.92
N GLY A 224 -15.27 11.09 8.78
CA GLY A 224 -14.68 12.35 8.29
C GLY A 224 -13.15 12.29 8.22
N HIS A 225 -12.48 13.40 8.58
CA HIS A 225 -11.02 13.58 8.51
C HIS A 225 -10.27 13.26 9.82
N ARG A 226 -10.91 12.51 10.74
CA ARG A 226 -10.34 12.27 12.08
C ARG A 226 -9.28 11.19 12.14
N LEU A 227 -9.36 10.23 11.22
CA LEU A 227 -8.45 9.10 11.19
C LEU A 227 -7.17 9.50 10.47
N TRP A 228 -6.03 9.03 10.96
CA TRP A 228 -4.78 9.06 10.17
C TRP A 228 -4.49 7.71 9.53
N SER A 229 -5.01 6.59 10.08
CA SER A 229 -4.90 5.26 9.47
C SER A 229 -6.26 4.58 9.33
N LEU A 230 -6.51 4.04 8.15
CA LEU A 230 -7.70 3.26 7.83
C LEU A 230 -7.32 2.01 7.01
N ASP A 231 -7.76 0.86 7.47
CA ASP A 231 -7.60 -0.41 6.74
C ASP A 231 -8.96 -0.98 6.34
N LEU A 232 -9.18 -1.06 5.03
CA LEU A 232 -10.38 -1.58 4.39
C LEU A 232 -10.08 -2.84 3.57
N SER A 233 -8.97 -3.52 3.85
CA SER A 233 -8.54 -4.66 3.05
C SER A 233 -9.53 -5.84 3.09
N ASN A 234 -9.62 -6.60 2.01
CA ASN A 234 -10.48 -7.77 1.84
C ASN A 234 -11.97 -7.46 2.07
N ASN A 235 -12.46 -6.36 1.49
CA ASN A 235 -13.88 -6.01 1.48
C ASN A 235 -14.45 -6.15 0.06
N ARG A 236 -15.57 -5.48 -0.24
CA ARG A 236 -16.22 -5.49 -1.56
C ARG A 236 -16.26 -4.08 -2.13
N LEU A 237 -15.19 -3.31 -1.93
CA LEU A 237 -15.08 -1.96 -2.46
C LEU A 237 -14.77 -2.00 -3.95
N THR A 238 -15.48 -1.17 -4.70
CA THR A 238 -15.31 -0.92 -6.13
C THR A 238 -14.87 0.53 -6.34
N ASP A 239 -14.60 0.90 -7.59
CA ASP A 239 -14.26 2.26 -8.00
C ASP A 239 -15.24 3.34 -7.47
N ASP A 240 -16.51 2.98 -7.25
CA ASP A 240 -17.54 3.87 -6.69
C ASP A 240 -17.21 4.39 -5.28
N ALA A 241 -16.36 3.68 -4.52
CA ALA A 241 -15.92 4.12 -3.19
C ALA A 241 -15.11 5.42 -3.26
N PHE A 242 -14.42 5.67 -4.38
CA PHE A 242 -13.57 6.83 -4.58
C PHE A 242 -14.31 8.04 -5.13
N GLN A 243 -15.45 7.84 -5.81
CA GLN A 243 -16.06 8.89 -6.61
C GLN A 243 -16.38 10.16 -5.80
N HIS A 244 -16.77 10.07 -4.52
CA HIS A 244 -16.89 11.21 -3.58
C HIS A 244 -16.76 10.86 -2.08
N LYS A 245 -16.53 9.58 -1.70
CA LYS A 245 -16.70 9.13 -0.30
C LYS A 245 -15.38 9.08 0.45
N LEU A 246 -14.38 8.41 -0.11
CA LEU A 246 -13.06 8.28 0.51
C LEU A 246 -12.31 9.62 0.50
N HIS A 247 -12.45 10.41 -0.57
CA HIS A 247 -11.83 11.73 -0.70
C HIS A 247 -12.13 12.67 0.49
N ALA A 248 -13.36 12.64 1.01
CA ALA A 248 -13.78 13.47 2.14
C ALA A 248 -13.06 13.15 3.46
N MET A 249 -12.28 12.07 3.52
CA MET A 249 -11.50 11.66 4.68
C MET A 249 -10.05 12.20 4.66
N PHE A 250 -9.59 12.72 3.53
CA PHE A 250 -8.33 13.44 3.46
C PHE A 250 -8.48 14.87 3.98
N SER A 251 -7.37 15.47 4.41
CA SER A 251 -7.34 16.90 4.72
C SER A 251 -7.50 17.72 3.43
N HIS A 252 -8.20 18.84 3.53
CA HIS A 252 -8.39 19.76 2.40
C HIS A 252 -7.13 20.62 2.12
N ASN A 253 -6.11 20.51 2.98
CA ASN A 253 -4.84 21.20 2.79
C ASN A 253 -4.05 20.54 1.67
N ASP A 254 -3.70 21.31 0.65
CA ASP A 254 -2.85 20.83 -0.42
C ASP A 254 -1.37 20.85 0.01
N LEU A 255 -0.74 19.68 0.12
CA LEU A 255 0.68 19.57 0.46
C LEU A 255 1.58 19.59 -0.78
N ARG A 256 1.00 19.77 -1.97
CA ARG A 256 1.72 19.92 -3.22
C ARG A 256 2.17 21.37 -3.34
N SER A 257 3.43 21.59 -3.68
CA SER A 257 4.05 22.92 -3.70
C SER A 257 5.03 23.04 -4.85
N ASP A 258 5.04 24.21 -5.49
CA ASP A 258 5.99 24.54 -6.55
C ASP A 258 7.39 24.91 -6.02
N ALA A 259 7.61 24.84 -4.69
CA ALA A 259 8.92 25.11 -4.08
C ALA A 259 10.05 24.22 -4.66
N ARG A 260 9.70 23.05 -5.19
CA ARG A 260 10.61 22.08 -5.82
C ARG A 260 10.39 21.95 -7.33
N ALA A 261 9.75 22.93 -7.98
CA ALA A 261 9.39 22.90 -9.40
C ALA A 261 10.53 22.44 -10.32
N GLN A 262 11.76 22.89 -10.03
CA GLN A 262 12.93 22.53 -10.82
C GLN A 262 13.29 21.04 -10.72
N ALA A 263 13.18 20.40 -9.55
CA ALA A 263 13.50 18.99 -9.38
C ALA A 263 12.29 18.07 -9.62
N GLU A 264 11.09 18.50 -9.26
CA GLU A 264 9.88 17.68 -9.18
C GLU A 264 8.86 17.96 -10.30
N GLY A 265 8.96 19.08 -11.00
CA GLY A 265 7.93 19.58 -11.92
C GLY A 265 6.83 20.38 -11.20
N THR A 266 5.87 20.92 -11.95
CA THR A 266 4.71 21.65 -11.39
C THR A 266 3.39 21.05 -11.86
N LEU A 267 2.36 21.17 -11.03
CA LEU A 267 1.01 20.73 -11.37
C LEU A 267 0.14 21.90 -11.75
N GLU A 268 -0.28 21.95 -13.01
CA GLU A 268 -1.26 22.92 -13.48
C GLU A 268 -2.66 22.32 -13.40
N ARG A 269 -3.54 22.99 -12.65
CA ARG A 269 -4.95 22.62 -12.59
C ARG A 269 -5.69 23.16 -13.82
N LEU A 270 -6.35 22.27 -14.57
CA LEU A 270 -7.14 22.65 -15.76
C LEU A 270 -8.62 22.88 -15.37
N PRO A 271 -9.39 23.70 -16.10
CA PRO A 271 -10.80 23.97 -15.81
C PRO A 271 -11.72 22.84 -16.32
N VAL A 272 -11.25 21.59 -16.29
CA VAL A 272 -11.98 20.41 -16.78
C VAL A 272 -12.07 19.38 -15.66
N ILE A 273 -13.29 18.90 -15.44
CA ILE A 273 -13.61 17.84 -14.50
C ILE A 273 -14.42 16.81 -15.27
N THR A 274 -14.15 15.53 -15.03
CA THR A 274 -14.96 14.44 -15.57
C THR A 274 -15.30 13.46 -14.48
N ARG A 275 -16.43 12.76 -14.64
CA ARG A 275 -16.79 11.67 -13.75
C ARG A 275 -15.73 10.58 -13.64
N SER A 276 -15.05 10.22 -14.73
CA SER A 276 -14.09 9.10 -14.75
C SER A 276 -12.71 9.48 -14.21
N HIS A 277 -12.15 10.60 -14.66
CA HIS A 277 -10.79 11.01 -14.31
C HIS A 277 -10.74 11.94 -13.07
N GLY A 278 -11.85 12.59 -12.72
CA GLY A 278 -11.91 13.63 -11.69
C GLY A 278 -11.40 14.98 -12.21
N GLN A 279 -10.85 15.79 -11.31
CA GLN A 279 -10.22 17.08 -11.63
C GLN A 279 -8.94 16.85 -12.44
N PHE A 280 -8.82 17.50 -13.61
CA PHE A 280 -7.63 17.38 -14.44
C PHE A 280 -6.49 18.20 -13.85
N PHE A 281 -5.32 17.58 -13.73
CA PHE A 281 -4.07 18.30 -13.55
C PHE A 281 -3.04 17.83 -14.58
N MET A 282 -2.31 18.79 -15.12
CA MET A 282 -1.23 18.56 -16.05
C MET A 282 0.10 18.70 -15.33
N LEU A 283 0.93 17.66 -15.40
CA LEU A 283 2.30 17.73 -14.90
C LEU A 283 3.20 18.41 -15.93
N ARG A 284 3.70 19.60 -15.60
CA ARG A 284 4.70 20.33 -16.38
C ARG A 284 6.09 19.95 -15.88
N GLU A 285 6.85 19.32 -16.75
CA GLU A 285 8.23 18.93 -16.47
C GLU A 285 9.18 20.12 -16.68
N SER A 286 10.08 20.34 -15.74
CA SER A 286 11.33 21.08 -15.97
C SER A 286 12.36 20.19 -16.71
N ALA A 287 13.42 20.81 -17.23
CA ALA A 287 14.55 20.10 -17.85
C ALA A 287 15.25 19.10 -16.90
N GLN A 288 15.25 19.33 -15.59
CA GLN A 288 15.87 18.42 -14.60
C GLN A 288 14.90 17.35 -14.11
N SER A 289 13.60 17.69 -14.02
CA SER A 289 12.59 16.78 -13.49
C SER A 289 12.32 15.59 -14.41
N ILE A 290 12.40 15.79 -15.73
CA ILE A 290 12.22 14.73 -16.75
C ILE A 290 13.39 13.73 -16.82
N LEU A 291 14.58 14.16 -16.44
CA LEU A 291 15.82 13.37 -16.47
C LEU A 291 16.12 12.66 -15.15
N PHE A 292 15.35 12.96 -14.10
CA PHE A 292 15.58 12.44 -12.75
C PHE A 292 16.98 12.74 -12.21
N VAL A 293 17.48 13.97 -12.44
CA VAL A 293 18.84 14.37 -12.04
C VAL A 293 19.02 14.28 -10.51
N PRO A 294 20.18 13.77 -10.01
CA PRO A 294 20.39 13.49 -8.58
C PRO A 294 20.41 14.71 -7.64
N ASP A 295 20.76 15.92 -8.11
CA ASP A 295 21.13 17.11 -7.32
C ASP A 295 20.17 17.49 -6.16
N ASP A 296 19.34 18.53 -6.34
CA ASP A 296 18.46 19.06 -5.29
C ASP A 296 17.37 18.05 -4.86
N ARG A 297 17.20 16.99 -5.66
CA ARG A 297 16.21 15.92 -5.47
C ARG A 297 16.39 15.17 -4.16
N TYR A 298 17.61 15.04 -3.65
CA TYR A 298 17.87 14.34 -2.39
C TYR A 298 17.84 15.23 -1.15
N LEU A 299 17.70 16.55 -1.31
CA LEU A 299 17.56 17.43 -0.15
C LEU A 299 16.25 17.12 0.57
N ALA A 300 16.25 17.12 1.90
CA ALA A 300 15.04 17.13 2.71
C ALA A 300 14.37 18.51 2.63
N ASP A 301 13.05 18.56 2.84
CA ASP A 301 12.35 19.85 2.85
C ASP A 301 12.72 20.64 4.11
N THR A 302 12.83 21.96 3.95
CA THR A 302 13.18 22.84 5.06
C THR A 302 12.03 22.91 6.06
N PRO A 303 12.30 22.88 7.38
CA PRO A 303 11.26 23.05 8.37
C PRO A 303 10.60 24.43 8.21
N PRO A 304 9.28 24.54 8.36
CA PRO A 304 8.59 25.81 8.25
C PRO A 304 9.03 26.74 9.40
N TYR A 305 9.67 27.86 9.06
CA TYR A 305 9.98 28.91 10.01
C TYR A 305 8.87 29.96 9.97
N THR A 306 7.91 29.90 10.90
CA THR A 306 6.94 30.99 11.10
C THR A 306 7.51 32.00 12.09
N ALA A 307 7.71 33.25 11.64
CA ALA A 307 8.25 34.35 12.45
C ALA A 307 7.30 34.86 13.55
N THR A 308 6.10 34.29 13.68
CA THR A 308 5.06 34.75 14.59
C THR A 308 4.85 33.78 15.76
N ASN A 309 5.27 34.21 16.95
CA ASN A 309 4.91 33.64 18.27
C ASN A 309 3.40 33.86 18.58
N ILE A 310 2.51 33.48 17.68
CA ILE A 310 1.09 33.39 17.96
C ILE A 310 0.78 31.91 18.08
N ALA A 311 0.14 31.50 19.17
CA ALA A 311 -0.26 30.13 19.50
C ALA A 311 -1.18 29.45 18.46
N THR A 312 -1.32 30.02 17.26
CA THR A 312 -1.98 29.51 16.06
C THR A 312 -1.02 28.84 15.07
N ALA A 313 0.30 28.85 15.31
CA ALA A 313 1.31 28.22 14.44
C ALA A 313 1.17 26.68 14.34
N ASN A 314 0.38 26.04 15.21
CA ASN A 314 0.18 24.59 15.20
C ASN A 314 -0.75 24.09 14.07
N ASN A 315 -1.30 24.97 13.22
CA ASN A 315 -2.32 24.62 12.22
C ASN A 315 -1.89 24.75 10.75
N VAL A 316 -0.65 25.19 10.43
CA VAL A 316 -0.17 25.16 9.05
C VAL A 316 0.39 23.77 8.76
N MET A 317 -0.46 22.93 8.18
CA MET A 317 -0.10 21.58 7.80
C MET A 317 0.88 21.65 6.62
N THR A 318 2.14 21.29 6.88
CA THR A 318 3.23 21.36 5.91
C THR A 318 3.66 19.97 5.48
N ARG A 319 4.20 19.87 4.26
CA ARG A 319 4.84 18.66 3.75
C ARG A 319 5.92 18.20 4.74
N SER A 320 5.98 16.89 5.00
CA SER A 320 6.99 16.30 5.87
C SER A 320 8.40 16.60 5.33
N ASP A 321 9.40 16.72 6.20
CA ASP A 321 10.81 16.83 5.75
C ASP A 321 11.32 15.54 5.10
N GLY A 322 10.59 14.43 5.24
CA GLY A 322 10.94 13.12 4.69
C GLY A 322 12.12 12.45 5.39
N SER A 323 12.61 13.00 6.52
CA SER A 323 13.78 12.47 7.24
C SER A 323 13.42 11.54 8.40
N ALA A 324 12.22 11.70 8.95
CA ALA A 324 11.69 10.84 10.01
C ALA A 324 11.13 9.53 9.43
N PRO A 325 11.23 8.40 10.16
CA PRO A 325 10.59 7.15 9.74
C PRO A 325 9.06 7.28 9.73
N VAL A 326 8.42 6.48 8.87
CA VAL A 326 6.95 6.37 8.82
C VAL A 326 6.43 5.85 10.16
N ARG A 327 5.32 6.43 10.63
CA ARG A 327 4.66 6.02 11.87
C ARG A 327 4.03 4.64 11.67
N SER A 328 4.27 3.71 12.59
CA SER A 328 3.65 2.39 12.49
C SER A 328 2.22 2.45 13.02
N ASP A 329 1.29 1.92 12.22
CA ASP A 329 -0.12 1.76 12.54
C ASP A 329 -0.52 0.30 12.82
N THR A 330 0.48 -0.57 12.93
CA THR A 330 0.33 -1.97 13.37
C THR A 330 0.07 -2.03 14.87
N ALA A 331 -0.62 -3.07 15.33
CA ALA A 331 -0.88 -3.28 16.75
C ALA A 331 0.41 -3.22 17.60
N ASP A 332 1.45 -3.96 17.21
CA ASP A 332 2.73 -3.97 17.91
C ASP A 332 3.48 -2.62 17.81
N GLY A 333 3.34 -1.91 16.69
CA GLY A 333 3.86 -0.56 16.50
C GLY A 333 3.22 0.43 17.48
N VAL A 334 1.90 0.38 17.61
CA VAL A 334 1.12 1.24 18.50
C VAL A 334 1.39 0.90 19.97
N ILE A 335 1.49 -0.39 20.36
CA ILE A 335 1.90 -0.80 21.70
C ILE A 335 3.26 -0.20 22.05
N ARG A 336 4.26 -0.30 21.15
CA ARG A 336 5.59 0.29 21.37
C ARG A 336 5.54 1.81 21.53
N LEU A 337 4.64 2.46 20.81
CA LEU A 337 4.49 3.91 20.83
C LEU A 337 3.79 4.37 22.13
N LEU A 338 2.71 3.71 22.54
CA LEU A 338 2.02 3.93 23.83
C LEU A 338 2.87 3.53 25.05
N SER A 339 3.92 2.74 24.84
CA SER A 339 4.85 2.28 25.87
C SER A 339 6.03 3.23 26.15
N ARG A 340 6.16 4.40 25.51
CA ARG A 340 7.22 5.34 25.91
C ARG A 340 6.75 6.15 27.12
N HIS A 341 7.61 6.33 28.13
CA HIS A 341 7.20 6.93 29.41
C HIS A 341 6.75 8.40 29.30
N ASP A 342 7.08 9.07 28.19
CA ASP A 342 6.70 10.46 27.87
C ASP A 342 5.64 10.57 26.76
N SER A 343 5.00 9.46 26.34
CA SER A 343 4.24 9.40 25.07
C SER A 343 2.73 9.31 25.16
N THR A 344 2.12 9.38 26.34
CA THR A 344 0.67 9.67 26.42
C THR A 344 0.36 10.96 25.66
N ASP A 345 1.28 11.91 25.70
CA ASP A 345 1.21 13.14 24.94
C ASP A 345 1.44 12.93 23.42
N ALA A 346 2.38 12.08 23.01
CA ALA A 346 2.74 11.91 21.60
C ALA A 346 1.63 11.32 20.69
N VAL A 347 0.67 10.57 21.25
CA VAL A 347 -0.48 10.03 20.49
C VAL A 347 -1.66 11.00 20.47
N HIS A 348 -1.87 11.71 21.58
CA HIS A 348 -2.95 12.69 21.73
C HIS A 348 -2.63 14.04 21.05
N HIS A 349 -1.34 14.35 20.84
CA HIS A 349 -0.87 15.56 20.13
C HIS A 349 -0.91 15.44 18.61
N ILE A 350 -1.48 14.38 18.02
CA ILE A 350 -1.68 14.32 16.58
C ILE A 350 -2.95 15.11 16.25
N PRO A 351 -2.83 16.31 15.65
CA PRO A 351 -4.00 17.07 15.22
C PRO A 351 -4.83 16.24 14.24
N ASN A 352 -6.14 16.48 14.18
CA ASN A 352 -7.03 15.86 13.20
C ASN A 352 -6.57 16.26 11.78
N SER A 353 -5.69 15.45 11.20
CA SER A 353 -4.95 15.79 9.99
C SER A 353 -5.43 15.05 8.75
N GLY A 354 -6.51 14.27 8.84
CA GLY A 354 -6.95 13.39 7.76
C GLY A 354 -6.05 12.16 7.56
N LEU A 355 -6.45 11.31 6.62
CA LEU A 355 -5.78 10.05 6.33
C LEU A 355 -4.36 10.25 5.81
N THR A 356 -3.40 9.58 6.43
CA THR A 356 -2.01 9.46 5.95
C THR A 356 -1.62 8.00 5.66
N HIS A 357 -2.36 7.03 6.19
CA HIS A 357 -2.15 5.59 5.99
C HIS A 357 -3.45 4.97 5.47
N LEU A 358 -3.37 4.25 4.36
CA LEU A 358 -4.51 3.63 3.74
C LEU A 358 -4.17 2.25 3.19
N HIS A 359 -4.98 1.26 3.59
CA HIS A 359 -4.87 -0.13 3.12
C HIS A 359 -6.17 -0.56 2.41
N LEU A 360 -6.03 -1.02 1.17
CA LEU A 360 -7.14 -1.36 0.26
C LEU A 360 -7.00 -2.74 -0.38
N SER A 361 -5.97 -3.50 -0.02
CA SER A 361 -5.65 -4.81 -0.58
C SER A 361 -6.83 -5.78 -0.59
N GLY A 362 -6.95 -6.64 -1.60
CA GLY A 362 -8.03 -7.63 -1.72
C GLY A 362 -9.43 -7.07 -2.00
N ASN A 363 -9.54 -5.87 -2.57
CA ASN A 363 -10.79 -5.31 -3.07
C ASN A 363 -10.79 -5.28 -4.62
N PRO A 364 -11.94 -5.44 -5.29
CA PRO A 364 -12.06 -5.38 -6.76
C PRO A 364 -12.01 -3.93 -7.31
N ILE A 365 -10.90 -3.23 -7.05
CA ILE A 365 -10.68 -1.83 -7.42
C ILE A 365 -9.80 -1.78 -8.67
N SER A 366 -10.08 -0.86 -9.60
CA SER A 366 -9.26 -0.68 -10.79
C SER A 366 -8.02 0.19 -10.54
N ALA A 367 -7.01 0.03 -11.39
CA ALA A 367 -5.81 0.87 -11.38
C ALA A 367 -6.16 2.37 -11.56
N PHE A 368 -7.16 2.67 -12.39
CA PHE A 368 -7.65 4.04 -12.62
C PHE A 368 -8.26 4.66 -11.36
N ALA A 369 -9.01 3.88 -10.57
CA ALA A 369 -9.59 4.35 -9.33
C ALA A 369 -8.51 4.65 -8.28
N VAL A 370 -7.49 3.80 -8.18
CA VAL A 370 -6.32 4.06 -7.31
C VAL A 370 -5.57 5.30 -7.76
N GLU A 371 -5.30 5.43 -9.05
CA GLU A 371 -4.59 6.58 -9.63
C GLU A 371 -5.34 7.90 -9.39
N ARG A 372 -6.67 7.90 -9.61
CA ARG A 372 -7.53 9.03 -9.27
C ARG A 372 -7.50 9.36 -7.77
N MET A 373 -7.62 8.35 -6.90
CA MET A 373 -7.57 8.56 -5.46
C MET A 373 -6.24 9.19 -5.02
N LEU A 374 -5.12 8.75 -5.60
CA LEU A 374 -3.81 9.31 -5.28
C LEU A 374 -3.73 10.79 -5.68
N ARG A 375 -4.27 11.18 -6.86
CA ARG A 375 -4.39 12.60 -7.25
C ARG A 375 -5.22 13.40 -6.25
N GLU A 376 -6.33 12.82 -5.81
CA GLU A 376 -7.31 13.42 -4.90
C GLU A 376 -6.89 13.35 -3.42
N SER A 377 -5.76 12.72 -3.11
CA SER A 377 -5.20 12.65 -1.75
C SER A 377 -4.38 13.89 -1.35
N TYR A 378 -4.15 14.83 -2.28
CA TYR A 378 -3.42 16.08 -2.04
C TYR A 378 -2.02 15.90 -1.42
N GLY A 379 -1.36 14.78 -1.70
CA GLY A 379 -0.02 14.45 -1.19
C GLY A 379 0.03 14.08 0.30
N GLN A 380 -1.14 13.79 0.92
CA GLN A 380 -1.28 13.49 2.35
C GLN A 380 -0.74 12.12 2.75
N LEU A 381 -0.81 11.14 1.85
CA LEU A 381 -0.45 9.75 2.15
C LEU A 381 1.05 9.62 2.44
N GLU A 382 1.35 9.04 3.60
CA GLU A 382 2.68 8.60 4.04
C GLU A 382 2.88 7.10 3.73
N HIS A 383 1.81 6.32 3.85
CA HIS A 383 1.76 4.88 3.57
C HIS A 383 0.55 4.51 2.72
N PHE A 384 0.79 3.74 1.64
CA PHE A 384 -0.27 3.23 0.78
C PHE A 384 -0.06 1.74 0.50
N ASP A 385 -1.14 0.97 0.61
CA ASP A 385 -1.14 -0.48 0.46
C ASP A 385 -2.33 -0.95 -0.39
N CYS A 386 -2.03 -1.50 -1.58
CA CYS A 386 -3.00 -2.10 -2.49
C CYS A 386 -2.29 -3.19 -3.32
N ASP A 387 -2.53 -4.46 -2.99
CA ASP A 387 -1.84 -5.62 -3.53
C ASP A 387 -2.14 -5.94 -5.00
N SER A 388 -3.40 -5.82 -5.39
CA SER A 388 -3.87 -6.11 -6.73
C SER A 388 -4.92 -5.08 -7.14
N MET A 389 -4.81 -4.62 -8.39
CA MET A 389 -5.74 -3.68 -8.99
C MET A 389 -6.09 -4.17 -10.37
N ARG A 390 -7.37 -4.18 -10.71
CA ARG A 390 -7.82 -4.55 -12.05
C ARG A 390 -7.29 -3.55 -13.06
N LEU A 391 -6.64 -4.02 -14.10
CA LEU A 391 -6.08 -3.15 -15.13
C LEU A 391 -7.19 -2.39 -15.87
N PHE A 392 -8.32 -3.06 -16.10
CA PHE A 392 -9.50 -2.47 -16.73
C PHE A 392 -10.42 -1.81 -15.70
N PRO A 393 -10.97 -0.62 -15.99
CA PRO A 393 -12.08 -0.07 -15.23
C PRO A 393 -13.33 -0.97 -15.40
N PRO A 394 -14.21 -1.07 -14.40
CA PRO A 394 -15.46 -1.79 -14.53
C PRO A 394 -16.30 -1.16 -15.64
N SER A 395 -16.67 -1.95 -16.65
CA SER A 395 -17.47 -1.43 -17.78
C SER A 395 -18.85 -0.99 -17.28
N PRO A 396 -19.27 0.27 -17.54
CA PRO A 396 -20.55 0.78 -17.06
C PRO A 396 -21.76 0.17 -17.79
N VAL A 397 -21.58 -0.49 -18.94
CA VAL A 397 -22.68 -0.96 -19.79
C VAL A 397 -22.36 -2.32 -20.43
N LYS A 398 -23.20 -3.35 -20.17
CA LYS A 398 -23.17 -4.61 -20.93
C LYS A 398 -23.44 -4.30 -22.41
N GLY A 399 -22.54 -4.72 -23.31
CA GLY A 399 -22.62 -4.44 -24.74
C GLY A 399 -21.87 -3.18 -25.20
N HIS A 400 -21.03 -2.60 -24.34
CA HIS A 400 -20.10 -1.55 -24.75
C HIS A 400 -19.15 -2.06 -25.85
N PRO A 401 -18.83 -1.24 -26.88
CA PRO A 401 -18.00 -1.65 -28.03
C PRO A 401 -16.62 -2.20 -27.66
N LEU A 402 -16.05 -1.74 -26.54
CA LEU A 402 -14.85 -2.31 -25.93
C LEU A 402 -15.24 -2.99 -24.63
N CYS A 403 -15.10 -4.32 -24.59
CA CYS A 403 -15.23 -5.09 -23.36
C CYS A 403 -14.06 -6.07 -23.23
N PRO A 404 -13.48 -6.21 -22.02
CA PRO A 404 -12.56 -7.31 -21.75
C PRO A 404 -13.34 -8.63 -21.78
N SER A 405 -12.64 -9.72 -22.08
CA SER A 405 -13.21 -11.05 -22.01
C SER A 405 -13.55 -11.43 -20.56
N ASP A 406 -14.78 -11.88 -20.31
CA ASP A 406 -15.23 -12.33 -18.97
C ASP A 406 -14.41 -13.53 -18.45
N ALA A 407 -13.71 -14.25 -19.32
CA ALA A 407 -12.86 -15.38 -18.97
C ALA A 407 -11.47 -14.98 -18.46
N ILE A 408 -11.16 -13.67 -18.42
CA ILE A 408 -9.83 -13.15 -18.11
C ILE A 408 -9.92 -12.12 -17.00
N GLN A 409 -9.03 -12.28 -16.02
CA GLN A 409 -8.71 -11.24 -15.07
C GLN A 409 -7.27 -10.79 -15.31
N LEU A 410 -7.08 -9.49 -15.47
CA LEU A 410 -5.78 -8.88 -15.68
C LEU A 410 -5.56 -7.81 -14.62
N ASP A 411 -4.58 -8.05 -13.76
CA ASP A 411 -4.27 -7.18 -12.64
C ASP A 411 -2.90 -6.52 -12.83
N GLY A 412 -2.81 -5.24 -12.44
CA GLY A 412 -1.59 -4.46 -12.56
C GLY A 412 -1.78 -2.94 -12.45
N PHE A 413 -0.67 -2.23 -12.53
CA PHE A 413 -0.54 -0.77 -12.37
C PHE A 413 0.44 -0.17 -13.41
N SER A 414 0.34 -0.65 -14.64
CA SER A 414 1.23 -0.25 -15.73
C SER A 414 0.94 1.17 -16.20
N GLY A 415 1.98 1.94 -16.52
CA GLY A 415 1.85 3.28 -17.09
C GLY A 415 1.45 4.41 -16.13
N MET A 416 1.29 4.12 -14.85
CA MET A 416 0.83 5.08 -13.84
C MET A 416 1.92 5.49 -12.83
N SER A 417 3.18 5.16 -13.09
CA SER A 417 4.33 5.45 -12.19
C SER A 417 4.49 6.93 -11.80
N HIS A 418 4.06 7.85 -12.68
CA HIS A 418 4.13 9.29 -12.48
C HIS A 418 3.37 9.78 -11.24
N ILE A 419 2.32 9.07 -10.80
CA ILE A 419 1.50 9.47 -9.65
C ILE A 419 2.25 9.35 -8.31
N PHE A 420 3.29 8.53 -8.28
CA PHE A 420 4.13 8.35 -7.09
C PHE A 420 5.25 9.39 -7.01
N ARG A 421 5.38 10.27 -8.00
CA ARG A 421 6.35 11.37 -7.90
C ARG A 421 6.00 12.30 -6.74
N PRO A 422 7.00 12.92 -6.09
CA PRO A 422 6.74 13.80 -4.95
C PRO A 422 5.83 14.99 -5.25
N VAL A 423 5.77 15.45 -6.50
CA VAL A 423 4.83 16.50 -6.93
C VAL A 423 3.35 16.11 -6.72
N TRP A 424 3.04 14.82 -6.78
CA TRP A 424 1.72 14.24 -6.53
C TRP A 424 1.61 13.65 -5.12
N SER A 425 2.60 12.83 -4.77
CA SER A 425 2.67 12.04 -3.54
C SER A 425 3.73 12.61 -2.58
N SER A 426 3.54 13.87 -2.17
CA SER A 426 4.51 14.68 -1.40
C SER A 426 5.07 13.99 -0.15
N ASN A 427 4.24 13.24 0.58
CA ASN A 427 4.62 12.60 1.84
C ASN A 427 4.85 11.09 1.74
N LEU A 428 4.65 10.48 0.57
CA LEU A 428 4.67 9.03 0.43
C LEU A 428 6.09 8.50 0.68
N ARG A 429 6.19 7.61 1.66
CA ARG A 429 7.45 7.02 2.13
C ARG A 429 7.40 5.49 2.17
N SER A 430 6.21 4.90 2.25
CA SER A 430 6.03 3.46 2.21
C SER A 430 4.94 3.09 1.21
N LEU A 431 5.24 2.17 0.30
CA LEU A 431 4.34 1.74 -0.76
C LEU A 431 4.31 0.20 -0.84
N ARG A 432 3.14 -0.41 -0.76
CA ARG A 432 2.91 -1.82 -1.10
C ARG A 432 1.97 -1.89 -2.30
N ILE A 433 2.47 -2.40 -3.43
CA ILE A 433 1.77 -2.32 -4.72
C ILE A 433 2.20 -3.44 -5.68
N HIS A 434 1.33 -3.76 -6.63
CA HIS A 434 1.58 -4.75 -7.69
C HIS A 434 2.92 -4.56 -8.41
N HIS A 435 3.67 -5.65 -8.63
CA HIS A 435 5.01 -5.65 -9.23
C HIS A 435 5.08 -5.04 -10.64
N SER A 436 3.95 -5.00 -11.36
CA SER A 436 3.81 -4.34 -12.66
C SER A 436 4.20 -2.85 -12.64
N LEU A 437 4.16 -2.18 -11.48
CA LEU A 437 4.62 -0.79 -11.35
C LEU A 437 6.08 -0.62 -11.84
N VAL A 438 6.93 -1.60 -11.52
CA VAL A 438 8.35 -1.64 -11.88
C VAL A 438 8.58 -2.43 -13.16
N THR A 439 7.80 -3.50 -13.36
CA THR A 439 8.08 -4.49 -14.41
C THR A 439 7.29 -4.27 -15.70
N ASN A 440 6.19 -3.50 -15.67
CA ASN A 440 5.18 -3.45 -16.74
C ASN A 440 4.66 -4.84 -17.16
N ILE A 441 4.85 -5.88 -16.33
CA ILE A 441 4.31 -7.22 -16.53
C ILE A 441 3.09 -7.33 -15.60
N PRO A 442 1.87 -7.49 -16.12
CA PRO A 442 0.67 -7.69 -15.32
C PRO A 442 0.53 -9.14 -14.88
N THR A 443 -0.29 -9.40 -13.86
CA THR A 443 -0.71 -10.76 -13.51
C THR A 443 -1.94 -11.12 -14.34
N LEU A 444 -1.82 -12.19 -15.11
CA LEU A 444 -2.90 -12.75 -15.93
C LEU A 444 -3.48 -13.96 -15.22
N CYS A 445 -4.80 -13.98 -15.05
CA CYS A 445 -5.55 -15.13 -14.56
C CYS A 445 -6.60 -15.52 -15.59
N CYS A 446 -6.60 -16.78 -16.02
CA CYS A 446 -7.58 -17.31 -16.95
C CYS A 446 -7.95 -18.74 -16.58
N SER A 447 -9.25 -19.05 -16.53
CA SER A 447 -9.74 -20.41 -16.22
C SER A 447 -9.37 -21.46 -17.28
N ARG A 448 -8.92 -21.04 -18.47
CA ARG A 448 -8.58 -21.93 -19.58
C ARG A 448 -7.10 -22.29 -19.68
N TYR A 449 -6.24 -21.61 -18.91
CA TYR A 449 -4.79 -21.76 -18.96
C TYR A 449 -4.25 -21.98 -17.55
N SER A 450 -3.21 -22.80 -17.44
CA SER A 450 -2.48 -23.00 -16.19
C SER A 450 -1.78 -21.70 -15.74
N SER A 451 -1.41 -21.62 -14.46
CA SER A 451 -0.69 -20.47 -13.89
C SER A 451 0.62 -20.18 -14.66
N ILE A 452 1.40 -21.23 -14.98
CA ILE A 452 2.65 -21.11 -15.74
C ILE A 452 2.44 -20.59 -17.17
N GLU A 453 1.37 -21.02 -17.86
CA GLU A 453 1.00 -20.51 -19.18
C GLU A 453 0.58 -19.04 -19.10
N CYS A 454 -0.17 -18.67 -18.07
CA CYS A 454 -0.57 -17.28 -17.86
C CYS A 454 0.65 -16.38 -17.62
N THR A 455 1.62 -16.83 -16.81
CA THR A 455 2.91 -16.13 -16.63
C THR A 455 3.66 -15.99 -17.95
N TYR A 456 3.71 -17.05 -18.77
CA TYR A 456 4.34 -17.00 -20.09
C TYR A 456 3.68 -15.94 -20.99
N LEU A 457 2.35 -15.95 -21.09
CA LEU A 457 1.59 -15.01 -21.91
C LEU A 457 1.79 -13.56 -21.44
N ALA A 458 1.81 -13.34 -20.12
CA ALA A 458 2.07 -12.04 -19.53
C ALA A 458 3.46 -11.51 -19.90
N GLU A 459 4.52 -12.33 -19.77
CA GLU A 459 5.90 -11.93 -20.09
C GLU A 459 6.17 -11.80 -21.60
N MET A 460 5.63 -12.70 -22.42
CA MET A 460 6.04 -12.84 -23.83
C MET A 460 5.09 -12.17 -24.82
N GLN A 461 3.82 -11.97 -24.49
CA GLN A 461 2.83 -11.38 -25.41
C GLN A 461 2.28 -10.05 -24.93
N ILE A 462 2.00 -9.91 -23.63
CA ILE A 462 1.40 -8.68 -23.08
C ILE A 462 2.48 -7.63 -22.79
N HIS A 463 3.53 -8.00 -22.04
CA HIS A 463 4.60 -7.09 -21.64
C HIS A 463 5.27 -6.32 -22.80
N PRO A 464 5.61 -6.94 -23.96
CA PRO A 464 6.24 -6.19 -25.06
C PRO A 464 5.35 -5.05 -25.57
N ARG A 465 4.04 -5.24 -25.62
CA ARG A 465 3.11 -4.19 -26.06
C ARG A 465 2.93 -3.10 -25.00
N LEU A 466 2.86 -3.49 -23.73
CA LEU A 466 2.84 -2.54 -22.63
C LEU A 466 4.13 -1.71 -22.57
N ASN A 467 5.29 -2.29 -22.91
CA ASN A 467 6.55 -1.56 -22.95
C ASN A 467 6.61 -0.54 -24.12
N LEU A 468 5.93 -0.82 -25.25
CA LEU A 468 5.76 0.15 -26.33
C LEU A 468 4.82 1.30 -25.96
N ALA A 469 3.79 1.02 -25.16
CA ALA A 469 2.82 2.01 -24.70
C ALA A 469 3.32 2.83 -23.50
N TYR A 470 4.10 2.19 -22.63
CA TYR A 470 4.55 2.70 -21.35
C TYR A 470 6.06 2.45 -21.12
N PRO A 471 6.95 2.99 -21.97
CA PRO A 471 8.39 2.70 -21.92
C PRO A 471 9.10 3.17 -20.65
N LEU A 472 8.44 3.94 -19.78
CA LEU A 472 9.01 4.45 -18.53
C LEU A 472 8.27 3.89 -17.31
N ALA A 473 8.66 2.68 -16.91
CA ALA A 473 8.26 2.09 -15.63
C ALA A 473 8.83 2.84 -14.43
N PHE A 474 8.37 2.52 -13.22
CA PHE A 474 8.87 3.15 -12.00
C PHE A 474 10.36 2.87 -11.77
N ILE A 475 11.12 3.93 -11.52
CA ILE A 475 12.52 3.83 -11.10
C ILE A 475 12.69 4.51 -9.73
N PRO A 476 13.68 4.12 -8.91
CA PRO A 476 13.84 4.65 -7.55
C PRO A 476 13.93 6.17 -7.47
N ASP A 477 14.61 6.81 -8.43
CA ASP A 477 14.78 8.27 -8.45
C ASP A 477 13.52 9.03 -8.89
N MET A 478 12.45 8.36 -9.35
CA MET A 478 11.15 9.02 -9.53
C MET A 478 10.59 9.56 -8.21
N ASN A 479 10.83 8.84 -7.11
CA ASN A 479 10.48 9.29 -5.77
C ASN A 479 11.63 8.98 -4.80
N PRO A 480 12.59 9.90 -4.61
CA PRO A 480 13.71 9.74 -3.69
C PRO A 480 13.28 9.70 -2.20
N ARG A 481 12.01 10.00 -1.90
CA ARG A 481 11.46 10.02 -0.54
C ARG A 481 10.89 8.67 -0.14
N LEU A 482 10.68 7.78 -1.10
CA LEU A 482 10.20 6.44 -0.83
C LEU A 482 11.30 5.65 -0.11
N GLU A 483 11.05 5.25 1.14
CA GLU A 483 11.98 4.48 1.97
C GLU A 483 11.72 2.98 1.89
N SER A 484 10.47 2.59 1.70
CA SER A 484 10.03 1.18 1.64
C SER A 484 9.11 0.92 0.45
N LEU A 485 9.42 -0.12 -0.30
CA LEU A 485 8.64 -0.61 -1.43
C LEU A 485 8.41 -2.11 -1.26
N THR A 486 7.16 -2.52 -1.30
CA THR A 486 6.76 -3.92 -1.36
C THR A 486 6.11 -4.17 -2.71
N LEU A 487 6.70 -5.05 -3.51
CA LEU A 487 6.15 -5.50 -4.78
C LEU A 487 5.35 -6.78 -4.54
N THR A 488 4.05 -6.71 -4.81
CA THR A 488 3.11 -7.82 -4.62
C THR A 488 2.87 -8.59 -5.92
N CYS A 489 2.30 -9.79 -5.79
CA CYS A 489 1.95 -10.67 -6.91
C CYS A 489 3.15 -11.00 -7.80
N VAL A 490 4.37 -11.11 -7.24
CA VAL A 490 5.55 -11.42 -8.04
C VAL A 490 5.50 -12.90 -8.46
N PRO A 491 5.48 -13.24 -9.76
CA PRO A 491 5.47 -14.63 -10.20
C PRO A 491 6.69 -15.39 -9.67
N ARG A 492 6.50 -16.62 -9.19
CA ARG A 492 7.62 -17.50 -8.74
C ARG A 492 8.55 -17.89 -9.89
N ARG A 493 7.97 -18.11 -11.06
CA ARG A 493 8.65 -18.54 -12.26
C ARG A 493 8.73 -17.38 -13.24
N SER A 494 9.84 -17.29 -13.97
CA SER A 494 10.01 -16.33 -15.05
C SER A 494 10.60 -16.98 -16.29
N PHE A 495 10.25 -16.43 -17.45
CA PHE A 495 10.79 -16.80 -18.76
C PHE A 495 11.92 -15.86 -19.21
N GLY A 496 12.31 -14.89 -18.37
CA GLY A 496 13.47 -14.03 -18.58
C GLY A 496 13.19 -12.56 -18.24
N PRO A 497 12.23 -11.91 -18.92
CA PRO A 497 11.92 -10.49 -18.75
C PRO A 497 11.74 -10.05 -17.30
N LEU A 498 10.95 -10.78 -16.50
CA LEU A 498 10.69 -10.40 -15.10
C LEU A 498 11.98 -10.33 -14.27
N VAL A 499 12.81 -11.38 -14.32
CA VAL A 499 14.09 -11.43 -13.59
C VAL A 499 15.03 -10.33 -14.08
N GLN A 500 15.11 -10.10 -15.40
CA GLN A 500 15.96 -9.07 -15.97
C GLN A 500 15.58 -7.68 -15.47
N ILE A 501 14.29 -7.36 -15.46
CA ILE A 501 13.80 -6.05 -15.02
C ILE A 501 14.00 -5.87 -13.50
N LEU A 502 13.70 -6.89 -12.70
CA LEU A 502 13.93 -6.83 -11.25
C LEU A 502 15.42 -6.67 -10.91
N ALA A 503 16.31 -7.36 -11.63
CA ALA A 503 17.77 -7.20 -11.47
C ALA A 503 18.22 -5.78 -11.84
N LEU A 504 17.72 -5.22 -12.94
CA LEU A 504 18.00 -3.83 -13.34
C LEU A 504 17.47 -2.83 -12.29
N PHE A 505 16.29 -3.07 -11.74
CA PHE A 505 15.75 -2.23 -10.66
C PHE A 505 16.64 -2.27 -9.41
N LEU A 506 17.14 -3.44 -9.02
CA LEU A 506 18.11 -3.58 -7.92
C LEU A 506 19.43 -2.85 -8.19
N GLN A 507 19.90 -2.81 -9.45
CA GLN A 507 21.05 -1.99 -9.81
C GLN A 507 20.75 -0.49 -9.67
N GLN A 508 19.56 -0.03 -10.08
CA GLN A 508 19.13 1.36 -9.90
C GLN A 508 19.07 1.76 -8.42
N LEU A 509 18.71 0.84 -7.53
CA LEU A 509 18.76 1.06 -6.07
C LEU A 509 20.19 1.27 -5.57
N GLY A 510 21.14 0.48 -6.07
CA GLY A 510 22.57 0.68 -5.78
C GLY A 510 23.10 2.01 -6.32
N LEU A 511 22.63 2.46 -7.49
CA LEU A 511 22.98 3.76 -8.06
C LEU A 511 22.43 4.93 -7.23
N GLN A 512 21.15 4.89 -6.87
CA GLN A 512 20.55 5.89 -5.98
C GLN A 512 21.29 5.96 -4.64
N GLU A 513 21.66 4.82 -4.05
CA GLU A 513 22.47 4.78 -2.83
C GLU A 513 23.82 5.49 -3.00
N SER A 514 24.51 5.26 -4.12
CA SER A 514 25.78 5.91 -4.42
C SER A 514 25.61 7.42 -4.53
N HIS A 515 24.63 7.87 -5.31
CA HIS A 515 24.39 9.31 -5.50
C HIS A 515 24.03 10.00 -4.19
N VAL A 516 23.15 9.43 -3.37
CA VAL A 516 22.81 9.99 -2.04
C VAL A 516 24.06 10.08 -1.15
N THR A 517 24.96 9.10 -1.21
CA THR A 517 26.20 9.11 -0.43
C THR A 517 27.15 10.20 -0.92
N GLU A 518 27.34 10.32 -2.23
CA GLU A 518 28.19 11.33 -2.88
C GLU A 518 27.68 12.75 -2.59
N THR A 519 26.36 12.98 -2.68
CA THR A 519 25.73 14.25 -2.30
C THR A 519 25.96 14.55 -0.81
N ASN A 520 25.85 13.55 0.07
CA ASN A 520 26.09 13.74 1.50
C ASN A 520 27.55 14.14 1.80
N GLU A 521 28.52 13.49 1.15
CA GLU A 521 29.94 13.83 1.28
C GLU A 521 30.25 15.23 0.74
N ALA A 522 29.63 15.61 -0.39
CA ALA A 522 29.76 16.95 -0.96
C ALA A 522 29.18 18.04 -0.05
N GLU A 523 27.99 17.81 0.53
CA GLU A 523 27.33 18.74 1.46
C GLU A 523 28.00 18.80 2.84
N ALA A 524 28.63 17.71 3.29
CA ALA A 524 29.44 17.68 4.51
C ALA A 524 30.74 18.52 4.38
N SER A 525 31.24 18.68 3.15
CA SER A 525 32.44 19.46 2.85
C SER A 525 32.19 20.97 2.78
N ARG A 526 30.93 21.42 2.78
CA ARG A 526 30.57 22.84 2.72
C ARG A 526 30.62 23.50 4.10
N PRO A 527 31.10 24.76 4.21
CA PRO A 527 31.11 25.47 5.48
C PRO A 527 29.67 25.79 5.93
N GLY A 528 29.26 25.28 7.10
CA GLY A 528 27.94 25.52 7.68
C GLY A 528 27.30 24.25 8.25
N LYS A 529 26.01 24.33 8.56
CA LYS A 529 25.21 23.16 8.96
C LYS A 529 24.75 22.45 7.69
N SER A 530 25.22 21.23 7.46
CA SER A 530 24.85 20.45 6.27
C SER A 530 23.33 20.24 6.20
N PRO A 531 22.71 20.42 5.02
CA PRO A 531 21.30 20.14 4.83
C PRO A 531 21.02 18.67 5.13
N ARG A 532 19.81 18.38 5.61
CA ARG A 532 19.37 16.99 5.75
C ARG A 532 19.07 16.43 4.36
N LEU A 533 19.41 15.16 4.16
CA LEU A 533 19.09 14.43 2.94
C LEU A 533 18.01 13.38 3.22
N VAL A 534 17.18 13.13 2.21
CA VAL A 534 16.29 11.98 2.22
C VAL A 534 17.09 10.71 2.00
N ARG A 535 16.57 9.60 2.51
CA ARG A 535 17.34 8.34 2.52
C ARG A 535 17.29 7.60 1.20
N GLY A 536 16.32 7.85 0.32
CA GLY A 536 16.05 6.96 -0.82
C GLY A 536 15.47 5.62 -0.36
N LEU A 537 15.28 4.72 -1.32
CA LEU A 537 14.71 3.40 -1.03
C LEU A 537 15.74 2.53 -0.29
N ARG A 538 15.35 2.02 0.88
CA ARG A 538 16.20 1.20 1.76
C ARG A 538 15.63 -0.16 2.08
N ASN A 539 14.32 -0.35 1.90
CA ASN A 539 13.64 -1.62 2.12
C ASN A 539 12.89 -2.01 0.84
N LEU A 540 13.24 -3.16 0.27
CA LEU A 540 12.52 -3.77 -0.84
C LEU A 540 12.02 -5.13 -0.38
N THR A 541 10.71 -5.35 -0.47
CA THR A 541 10.10 -6.65 -0.22
C THR A 541 9.48 -7.18 -1.50
N LEU A 542 9.76 -8.42 -1.86
CA LEU A 542 9.11 -9.14 -2.95
C LEU A 542 8.17 -10.18 -2.33
N GLU A 543 6.88 -10.00 -2.53
CA GLU A 543 5.87 -10.99 -2.12
C GLU A 543 5.55 -11.87 -3.33
N MET A 544 6.04 -13.11 -3.26
CA MET A 544 5.91 -14.10 -4.31
C MET A 544 4.51 -14.71 -4.30
N GLU A 545 3.91 -14.91 -5.47
CA GLU A 545 2.65 -15.66 -5.62
C GLU A 545 2.76 -17.07 -5.01
N PRO A 546 1.67 -17.69 -4.54
CA PRO A 546 1.74 -19.03 -3.95
C PRO A 546 2.07 -20.06 -5.04
N GLU A 547 2.79 -21.13 -4.67
CA GLU A 547 3.05 -22.23 -5.60
C GLU A 547 1.74 -22.95 -5.86
N SER A 548 1.23 -22.89 -7.10
CA SER A 548 0.07 -23.69 -7.47
C SER A 548 0.49 -25.15 -7.42
N LEU A 549 0.05 -25.86 -6.38
CA LEU A 549 0.03 -27.32 -6.40
C LEU A 549 -0.81 -27.72 -7.61
N ASN A 550 -0.25 -28.52 -8.51
CA ASN A 550 -0.95 -29.00 -9.69
C ASN A 550 -2.29 -29.63 -9.26
N VAL A 551 -3.38 -28.92 -9.53
CA VAL A 551 -4.75 -29.36 -9.19
C VAL A 551 -5.14 -30.61 -9.99
N GLU A 552 -4.37 -30.95 -11.04
CA GLU A 552 -4.52 -32.18 -11.81
C GLU A 552 -4.40 -33.44 -10.95
N ASP A 553 -3.60 -33.43 -9.86
CA ASP A 553 -3.53 -34.59 -8.95
C ASP A 553 -4.74 -34.65 -7.99
N THR A 554 -5.35 -33.52 -7.62
CA THR A 554 -6.46 -33.49 -6.65
C THR A 554 -7.82 -33.74 -7.29
N GLU A 555 -8.05 -33.28 -8.53
CA GLU A 555 -9.29 -33.58 -9.26
C GLU A 555 -9.32 -35.04 -9.76
N GLY A 556 -8.15 -35.62 -10.08
CA GLY A 556 -8.00 -37.06 -10.31
C GLY A 556 -8.24 -37.91 -9.06
N LEU A 557 -7.95 -37.37 -7.86
CA LEU A 557 -8.19 -38.04 -6.57
C LEU A 557 -9.64 -37.94 -6.07
N MET A 558 -10.42 -36.95 -6.49
CA MET A 558 -11.83 -36.80 -6.07
C MET A 558 -12.85 -37.49 -7.00
N ASN A 559 -12.42 -37.95 -8.18
CA ASN A 559 -13.25 -38.72 -9.13
C ASN A 559 -13.01 -40.24 -9.04
N PHE A 560 -12.81 -40.77 -7.83
CA PHE A 560 -12.52 -42.19 -7.59
C PHE A 560 -13.75 -43.11 -7.49
N ASP A 561 -14.92 -42.66 -7.95
CA ASP A 561 -16.10 -43.51 -8.09
C ASP A 561 -16.47 -43.62 -9.57
N GLU A 562 -16.38 -44.85 -10.09
CA GLU A 562 -16.95 -45.34 -11.36
C GLU A 562 -16.08 -45.49 -12.64
N THR A 563 -14.75 -45.67 -12.56
CA THR A 563 -14.02 -46.36 -13.67
C THR A 563 -12.93 -47.33 -13.17
N PRO A 564 -12.87 -48.58 -13.68
CA PRO A 564 -11.81 -49.51 -13.35
C PRO A 564 -10.51 -49.10 -14.06
N PHE A 565 -9.49 -48.80 -13.27
CA PHE A 565 -8.13 -48.51 -13.71
C PHE A 565 -7.52 -49.74 -14.41
N SER A 566 -7.27 -49.66 -15.72
CA SER A 566 -6.61 -50.71 -16.52
C SER A 566 -5.12 -50.40 -16.65
N PHE A 567 -4.25 -51.30 -16.17
CA PHE A 567 -2.78 -51.15 -16.21
C PHE A 567 -2.14 -51.52 -17.57
N PHE A 568 -2.94 -51.97 -18.54
CA PHE A 568 -2.45 -52.57 -19.80
C PHE A 568 -3.09 -51.97 -21.06
N ASP A 569 -3.25 -50.66 -21.12
CA ASP A 569 -3.62 -50.02 -22.38
C ASP A 569 -2.37 -49.93 -23.29
N SER A 570 -2.47 -50.63 -24.42
CA SER A 570 -1.50 -50.61 -25.53
C SER A 570 -1.29 -49.18 -26.04
N PRO A 571 -0.16 -48.87 -26.73
CA PRO A 571 0.15 -47.51 -27.13
C PRO A 571 -0.93 -47.00 -28.09
N LEU A 572 -1.85 -46.21 -27.55
CA LEU A 572 -2.79 -45.43 -28.33
C LEU A 572 -1.95 -44.47 -29.17
N GLU A 573 -2.08 -44.59 -30.49
CA GLU A 573 -1.61 -43.60 -31.43
C GLU A 573 -1.92 -42.21 -30.88
N GLU A 574 -0.90 -41.35 -30.78
CA GLU A 574 -1.03 -39.96 -30.41
C GLU A 574 -2.00 -39.28 -31.39
N VAL A 575 -3.30 -39.29 -31.06
CA VAL A 575 -4.27 -38.44 -31.72
C VAL A 575 -3.80 -37.01 -31.41
N PRO A 576 -3.50 -36.18 -32.44
CA PRO A 576 -3.08 -34.81 -32.19
C PRO A 576 -4.16 -34.14 -31.36
N SER A 577 -3.80 -33.68 -30.16
CA SER A 577 -4.70 -32.86 -29.36
C SER A 577 -5.19 -31.69 -30.23
N PRO A 578 -6.50 -31.40 -30.26
CA PRO A 578 -7.02 -30.33 -31.10
C PRO A 578 -6.27 -29.03 -30.76
N PRO A 579 -5.94 -28.19 -31.76
CA PRO A 579 -5.21 -26.96 -31.53
C PRO A 579 -5.95 -26.12 -30.48
N ARG A 580 -5.27 -25.82 -29.36
CA ARG A 580 -5.84 -25.04 -28.27
C ARG A 580 -6.35 -23.70 -28.83
N PRO A 581 -7.63 -23.33 -28.62
CA PRO A 581 -8.20 -22.15 -29.22
C PRO A 581 -7.48 -20.89 -28.72
N HIS A 582 -7.34 -19.91 -29.63
CA HIS A 582 -6.89 -18.57 -29.28
C HIS A 582 -7.90 -17.90 -28.35
N LEU A 583 -7.41 -17.03 -27.47
CA LEU A 583 -8.24 -16.28 -26.55
C LEU A 583 -8.22 -14.80 -26.93
N ASP A 584 -9.39 -14.22 -27.19
CA ASP A 584 -9.52 -12.78 -27.36
C ASP A 584 -9.47 -12.11 -25.98
N LEU A 585 -8.53 -11.17 -25.78
CA LEU A 585 -8.43 -10.38 -24.55
C LEU A 585 -9.54 -9.34 -24.46
N TRP A 586 -9.89 -8.76 -25.60
CA TRP A 586 -10.94 -7.77 -25.74
C TRP A 586 -11.49 -7.81 -27.17
N SER A 587 -12.80 -7.62 -27.30
CA SER A 587 -13.47 -7.49 -28.59
C SER A 587 -13.59 -6.01 -29.00
N CYS A 588 -13.63 -5.75 -30.31
CA CYS A 588 -14.16 -4.47 -30.80
C CYS A 588 -15.36 -4.73 -31.73
N PRO A 589 -16.23 -3.73 -31.96
CA PRO A 589 -17.47 -3.93 -32.69
C PRO A 589 -17.22 -4.49 -34.08
N ASP A 590 -18.21 -5.23 -34.57
CA ASP A 590 -18.21 -5.75 -35.93
C ASP A 590 -18.14 -4.59 -36.94
N MET A 591 -17.41 -4.80 -38.05
CA MET A 591 -17.13 -3.74 -39.04
C MET A 591 -18.40 -3.12 -39.63
N SER A 592 -19.49 -3.89 -39.60
CA SER A 592 -20.84 -3.53 -40.03
C SER A 592 -21.54 -2.51 -39.11
N GLN A 593 -21.08 -2.32 -37.87
CA GLN A 593 -21.64 -1.39 -36.88
C GLN A 593 -20.78 -0.13 -36.68
N LEU A 594 -19.67 0.03 -37.43
CA LEU A 594 -18.85 1.23 -37.35
C LEU A 594 -19.66 2.47 -37.75
N LYS A 595 -19.66 3.48 -36.88
CA LYS A 595 -20.11 4.83 -37.24
C LYS A 595 -19.19 5.38 -38.33
N SER A 596 -19.68 6.33 -39.12
CA SER A 596 -18.83 7.10 -40.02
C SER A 596 -17.61 7.65 -39.25
N PRO A 597 -16.41 7.69 -39.86
CA PRO A 597 -15.22 8.19 -39.20
C PRO A 597 -15.47 9.53 -38.53
N LEU A 598 -14.94 9.72 -37.32
CA LEU A 598 -15.07 11.00 -36.63
C LEU A 598 -14.43 12.11 -37.44
N THR A 599 -15.11 13.26 -37.49
CA THR A 599 -14.53 14.47 -38.07
C THR A 599 -13.33 14.90 -37.24
N THR A 600 -12.17 14.96 -37.89
CA THR A 600 -10.95 15.52 -37.30
C THR A 600 -11.06 17.03 -37.23
N VAL A 601 -10.62 17.60 -36.12
CA VAL A 601 -10.62 19.06 -35.85
C VAL A 601 -9.19 19.58 -35.76
N GLN A 602 -9.03 20.90 -35.73
CA GLN A 602 -7.76 21.53 -35.41
C GLN A 602 -7.55 21.62 -33.89
N PRO A 603 -6.29 21.65 -33.41
CA PRO A 603 -5.97 21.70 -31.98
C PRO A 603 -6.58 22.90 -31.24
N TRP A 604 -6.88 24.01 -31.92
CA TRP A 604 -7.37 25.26 -31.33
C TRP A 604 -8.88 25.46 -31.48
N ASP A 605 -9.62 24.47 -32.00
CA ASP A 605 -11.07 24.59 -32.26
C ASP A 605 -11.93 24.60 -30.97
N ALA A 606 -11.36 24.15 -29.85
CA ALA A 606 -12.01 24.12 -28.53
C ALA A 606 -10.92 24.21 -27.43
N TYR A 607 -11.31 24.09 -26.15
CA TYR A 607 -10.32 24.10 -25.08
C TYR A 607 -9.28 22.99 -25.29
N ASN A 608 -8.04 23.41 -25.47
CA ASN A 608 -6.88 22.55 -25.56
C ASN A 608 -5.78 23.18 -24.69
N PRO A 609 -5.22 22.47 -23.70
CA PRO A 609 -3.97 22.89 -23.10
C PRO A 609 -2.95 23.04 -24.23
N SER A 610 -2.61 24.27 -24.60
CA SER A 610 -1.86 24.55 -25.82
C SER A 610 -0.52 23.78 -25.83
N PRO A 611 -0.16 23.03 -26.90
CA PRO A 611 1.19 22.54 -27.07
C PRO A 611 2.09 23.75 -27.36
N ARG A 612 2.88 24.21 -26.37
CA ARG A 612 3.75 25.40 -26.50
C ARG A 612 4.97 25.21 -27.41
N THR A 613 5.14 24.03 -28.03
CA THR A 613 6.24 23.75 -28.95
C THR A 613 5.76 22.93 -30.15
N PRO A 614 5.90 23.42 -31.39
CA PRO A 614 5.73 22.64 -32.61
C PRO A 614 6.98 21.77 -32.89
N ASP A 615 7.48 21.05 -31.89
CA ASP A 615 8.56 20.08 -32.07
C ASP A 615 7.95 18.70 -32.34
N GLY A 616 7.47 18.53 -33.57
CA GLY A 616 6.91 17.29 -34.08
C GLY A 616 6.35 17.47 -35.49
N ASP A 617 6.08 16.34 -36.17
CA ASP A 617 5.38 16.24 -37.46
C ASP A 617 3.89 16.63 -37.28
N ALA A 618 3.63 17.77 -36.63
CA ALA A 618 2.33 18.22 -36.10
C ALA A 618 1.23 18.34 -37.16
N MET A 619 1.60 18.38 -38.44
CA MET A 619 0.67 18.34 -39.57
C MET A 619 -0.01 16.98 -39.77
N LYS A 620 0.49 15.90 -39.17
CA LYS A 620 -0.05 14.54 -39.31
C LYS A 620 -0.80 14.04 -38.08
N ASP A 621 -0.75 14.78 -36.97
CA ASP A 621 -1.52 14.49 -35.79
C ASP A 621 -3.00 14.77 -36.02
N GLN A 622 -3.85 13.82 -35.60
CA GLN A 622 -5.29 13.97 -35.69
C GLN A 622 -5.87 14.32 -34.33
N TRP A 623 -6.89 15.17 -34.32
CA TRP A 623 -7.56 15.66 -33.12
C TRP A 623 -9.06 15.51 -33.26
N VAL A 624 -9.77 15.27 -32.17
CA VAL A 624 -11.22 15.12 -32.17
C VAL A 624 -11.85 15.97 -31.08
N LEU A 625 -13.05 16.49 -31.36
CA LEU A 625 -13.86 17.16 -30.36
C LEU A 625 -14.50 16.13 -29.42
N HIS A 626 -14.41 16.37 -28.12
CA HIS A 626 -15.06 15.58 -27.09
C HIS A 626 -15.85 16.49 -26.16
N GLN A 627 -17.07 16.05 -25.84
CA GLN A 627 -17.92 16.73 -24.90
C GLN A 627 -17.93 15.90 -23.61
N PRO A 628 -17.43 16.44 -22.48
CA PRO A 628 -17.40 15.72 -21.21
C PRO A 628 -18.81 15.26 -20.76
N GLU A 629 -18.87 14.11 -20.09
CA GLU A 629 -20.12 13.48 -19.62
C GLU A 629 -20.94 14.37 -18.68
N ASP A 630 -20.28 15.30 -17.99
CA ASP A 630 -20.84 16.13 -16.92
C ASP A 630 -21.76 17.25 -17.46
N GLY A 631 -21.88 17.40 -18.79
CA GLY A 631 -22.81 18.31 -19.50
C GLY A 631 -22.60 19.81 -19.28
N SER A 632 -21.79 20.18 -18.30
CA SER A 632 -21.55 21.55 -17.81
C SER A 632 -20.20 22.12 -18.22
N SER A 633 -19.28 21.27 -18.68
CA SER A 633 -17.97 21.70 -19.19
C SER A 633 -18.04 21.99 -20.69
N ASP A 634 -17.29 23.01 -21.12
CA ASP A 634 -17.11 23.31 -22.55
C ASP A 634 -16.50 22.09 -23.28
N ALA A 635 -16.73 22.03 -24.59
CA ALA A 635 -16.11 21.01 -25.41
C ALA A 635 -14.58 21.12 -25.34
N ILE A 636 -13.91 19.97 -25.30
CA ILE A 636 -12.46 19.87 -25.23
C ILE A 636 -11.92 19.20 -26.50
N VAL A 637 -10.69 19.56 -26.87
CA VAL A 637 -9.97 18.90 -27.97
C VAL A 637 -9.07 17.81 -27.40
N VAL A 638 -9.19 16.61 -27.95
CA VAL A 638 -8.44 15.42 -27.51
C VAL A 638 -7.61 14.90 -28.67
N TRP A 639 -6.34 14.58 -28.42
CA TRP A 639 -5.47 13.99 -29.43
C TRP A 639 -5.93 12.57 -29.75
N ALA A 640 -6.13 12.32 -31.04
CA ALA A 640 -6.68 11.11 -31.59
C ALA A 640 -5.61 10.25 -32.28
N GLY A 641 -4.32 10.48 -32.00
CA GLY A 641 -3.25 9.67 -32.56
C GLY A 641 -2.70 10.18 -33.89
N ASN A 642 -1.72 9.44 -34.41
CA ASN A 642 -1.11 9.70 -35.71
C ASN A 642 -1.05 8.38 -36.53
N PRO A 643 -1.73 8.30 -37.69
CA PRO A 643 -1.80 7.08 -38.49
C PRO A 643 -0.44 6.67 -39.09
N GLU A 644 0.50 7.60 -39.21
CA GLU A 644 1.84 7.36 -39.76
C GLU A 644 2.89 7.10 -38.67
N ALA A 645 2.52 7.13 -37.38
CA ALA A 645 3.45 7.00 -36.28
C ALA A 645 4.28 5.69 -36.34
N PRO A 646 5.58 5.70 -36.03
CA PRO A 646 6.38 4.48 -36.02
C PRO A 646 5.90 3.49 -34.95
N ASN A 647 5.36 3.99 -33.84
CA ASN A 647 4.82 3.17 -32.76
C ASN A 647 3.47 2.53 -33.15
N ALA A 648 3.42 1.20 -33.15
CA ALA A 648 2.21 0.43 -33.47
C ALA A 648 1.04 0.71 -32.52
N ILE A 649 1.32 1.09 -31.26
CA ILE A 649 0.29 1.45 -30.27
C ILE A 649 -0.41 2.75 -30.67
N VAL A 650 0.34 3.76 -31.10
CA VAL A 650 -0.19 5.06 -31.54
C VAL A 650 -1.09 4.89 -32.77
N LYS A 651 -0.68 4.05 -33.73
CA LYS A 651 -1.49 3.71 -34.91
C LYS A 651 -2.80 3.02 -34.54
N LEU A 652 -2.74 2.02 -33.65
CA LEU A 652 -3.94 1.30 -33.22
C LEU A 652 -4.87 2.21 -32.40
N TYR A 653 -4.32 3.04 -31.51
CA TYR A 653 -5.08 4.06 -30.80
C TYR A 653 -5.81 5.01 -31.76
N ASN A 654 -5.10 5.48 -32.80
CA ASN A 654 -5.71 6.34 -33.82
C ASN A 654 -6.90 5.68 -34.51
N TYR A 655 -6.72 4.44 -34.96
CA TYR A 655 -7.80 3.67 -35.57
C TYR A 655 -9.01 3.49 -34.63
N LEU A 656 -8.77 3.15 -33.36
CA LEU A 656 -9.85 2.97 -32.38
C LEU A 656 -10.62 4.27 -32.09
N VAL A 657 -9.93 5.41 -32.02
CA VAL A 657 -10.58 6.70 -31.78
C VAL A 657 -11.31 7.18 -33.04
N VAL A 658 -10.61 7.30 -34.17
CA VAL A 658 -11.13 7.95 -35.38
C VAL A 658 -12.08 7.06 -36.16
N ASN A 659 -11.72 5.80 -36.38
CA ASN A 659 -12.53 4.88 -37.19
C ASN A 659 -13.60 4.20 -36.33
N CYS A 660 -13.27 3.72 -35.14
CA CYS A 660 -14.26 3.06 -34.28
C CYS A 660 -15.08 4.04 -33.42
N GLY A 661 -14.69 5.32 -33.35
CA GLY A 661 -15.44 6.36 -32.65
C GLY A 661 -15.38 6.27 -31.12
N LEU A 662 -14.35 5.62 -30.57
CA LEU A 662 -14.23 5.36 -29.13
C LEU A 662 -13.65 6.57 -28.40
N LYS A 663 -14.32 7.01 -27.32
CA LYS A 663 -14.01 8.25 -26.59
C LYS A 663 -14.07 8.09 -25.06
N GLU A 664 -13.39 7.08 -24.51
CA GLU A 664 -13.45 6.74 -23.08
C GLU A 664 -12.22 7.18 -22.28
N GLY A 665 -12.44 7.67 -21.06
CA GLY A 665 -11.37 7.99 -20.11
C GLY A 665 -10.54 9.21 -20.51
N ALA A 666 -11.19 10.29 -20.94
CA ALA A 666 -10.50 11.54 -21.27
C ALA A 666 -9.66 12.06 -20.08
N GLY A 667 -8.41 12.43 -20.33
CA GLY A 667 -7.53 13.00 -19.30
C GLY A 667 -6.20 13.50 -19.86
N PRO A 668 -5.40 14.22 -19.07
CA PRO A 668 -4.10 14.72 -19.49
C PRO A 668 -3.10 13.60 -19.78
N VAL A 669 -2.25 13.82 -20.77
CA VAL A 669 -1.16 12.89 -21.12
C VAL A 669 -0.11 12.85 -20.01
N ASN A 670 0.43 11.65 -19.73
CA ASN A 670 1.52 11.48 -18.78
C ASN A 670 2.89 11.29 -19.49
N LEU A 671 3.98 11.39 -18.72
CA LEU A 671 5.35 11.33 -19.27
C LEU A 671 5.66 10.02 -20.02
N THR A 672 5.09 8.89 -19.59
CA THR A 672 5.38 7.61 -20.25
C THR A 672 4.67 7.53 -21.61
N GLN A 673 3.47 8.09 -21.75
CA GLN A 673 2.78 8.18 -23.03
C GLN A 673 3.48 9.16 -23.97
N GLN A 674 4.02 10.27 -23.45
CA GLN A 674 4.85 11.18 -24.24
C GLN A 674 6.08 10.47 -24.82
N LYS A 675 6.76 9.63 -24.02
CA LYS A 675 7.89 8.82 -24.50
C LYS A 675 7.48 7.76 -25.53
N ALA A 676 6.22 7.31 -25.52
CA ALA A 676 5.68 6.41 -26.54
C ALA A 676 5.37 7.12 -27.88
N GLY A 677 5.36 8.45 -27.91
CA GLY A 677 5.15 9.26 -29.12
C GLY A 677 3.93 10.17 -29.07
N THR A 678 3.24 10.29 -27.93
CA THR A 678 2.14 11.25 -27.76
C THR A 678 2.70 12.69 -27.63
N PRO A 679 2.04 13.71 -28.21
CA PRO A 679 2.42 15.10 -28.02
C PRO A 679 2.46 15.52 -26.55
N ARG A 680 3.28 16.54 -26.25
CA ARG A 680 3.34 17.13 -24.91
C ARG A 680 2.11 17.98 -24.64
N GLU A 681 1.75 18.07 -23.36
CA GLU A 681 0.71 18.98 -22.86
C GLU A 681 -0.66 18.82 -23.55
N CYS A 682 -1.03 17.61 -23.98
CA CYS A 682 -2.32 17.34 -24.61
C CYS A 682 -3.24 16.47 -23.74
N LEU A 683 -4.47 16.26 -24.21
CA LEU A 683 -5.44 15.33 -23.64
C LEU A 683 -5.54 14.07 -24.51
N ILE A 684 -5.79 12.92 -23.89
CA ILE A 684 -6.00 11.63 -24.59
C ILE A 684 -7.15 10.84 -23.95
N PHE A 685 -7.61 9.78 -24.63
CA PHE A 685 -8.54 8.79 -24.09
C PHE A 685 -7.77 7.62 -23.46
N HIS A 686 -7.54 7.67 -22.14
CA HIS A 686 -6.68 6.71 -21.42
C HIS A 686 -7.21 5.27 -21.49
N THR A 687 -8.52 5.07 -21.45
CA THR A 687 -9.13 3.74 -21.56
C THR A 687 -8.86 3.15 -22.95
N VAL A 688 -9.03 3.94 -24.01
CA VAL A 688 -8.77 3.50 -25.39
C VAL A 688 -7.29 3.22 -25.61
N TRP A 689 -6.40 4.05 -25.04
CA TRP A 689 -4.97 3.82 -25.05
C TRP A 689 -4.59 2.49 -24.38
N LEU A 690 -5.23 2.17 -23.24
CA LEU A 690 -5.02 0.88 -22.56
C LEU A 690 -5.38 -0.30 -23.47
N TYR A 691 -6.55 -0.28 -24.12
CA TYR A 691 -6.93 -1.35 -25.06
C TYR A 691 -5.93 -1.46 -26.22
N ALA A 692 -5.49 -0.33 -26.78
CA ALA A 692 -4.46 -0.32 -27.83
C ALA A 692 -3.10 -0.91 -27.35
N SER A 693 -2.80 -0.75 -26.06
CA SER A 693 -1.58 -1.26 -25.42
C SER A 693 -1.58 -2.77 -25.19
N LEU A 694 -2.73 -3.42 -25.29
CA LEU A 694 -2.87 -4.86 -25.06
C LEU A 694 -3.04 -5.61 -26.38
N PRO A 695 -2.50 -6.85 -26.50
CA PRO A 695 -2.77 -7.66 -27.66
C PRO A 695 -4.26 -7.99 -27.72
N ARG A 696 -4.81 -8.13 -28.93
CA ARG A 696 -6.22 -8.46 -29.12
C ARG A 696 -6.48 -9.95 -28.88
N ARG A 697 -5.50 -10.79 -29.29
CA ARG A 697 -5.49 -12.25 -29.16
C ARG A 697 -4.22 -12.70 -28.47
N ILE A 698 -4.36 -13.70 -27.61
CA ILE A 698 -3.25 -14.41 -26.98
C ILE A 698 -3.40 -15.92 -27.15
N GLN A 699 -2.27 -16.62 -27.26
CA GLN A 699 -2.25 -18.07 -27.39
C GLN A 699 -0.93 -18.64 -26.86
N PRO A 700 -0.94 -19.58 -25.90
CA PRO A 700 0.28 -20.21 -25.44
C PRO A 700 0.84 -21.15 -26.52
N PRO A 701 2.18 -21.29 -26.66
CA PRO A 701 2.77 -22.35 -27.46
C PRO A 701 2.34 -23.74 -26.95
N GLN A 702 2.35 -24.73 -27.84
CA GLN A 702 2.11 -26.12 -27.47
C GLN A 702 3.29 -26.65 -26.64
N GLY A 703 3.04 -27.36 -25.54
CA GLY A 703 4.10 -28.05 -24.77
C GLY A 703 4.91 -27.21 -23.76
N ILE A 704 4.39 -26.08 -23.26
CA ILE A 704 5.15 -25.20 -22.32
C ILE A 704 5.72 -25.94 -21.10
N GLN A 705 5.00 -26.93 -20.58
CA GLN A 705 5.40 -27.66 -19.38
C GLN A 705 6.67 -28.52 -19.58
N ASP A 706 6.94 -28.99 -20.81
CA ASP A 706 8.03 -29.93 -21.08
C ASP A 706 9.25 -29.30 -21.77
N GLU A 707 9.08 -28.22 -22.53
CA GLU A 707 10.14 -27.68 -23.40
C GLU A 707 10.76 -26.35 -22.95
N ILE A 708 10.03 -25.48 -22.23
CA ILE A 708 10.50 -24.12 -21.92
C ILE A 708 11.03 -24.02 -20.49
N LYS A 709 12.36 -23.90 -20.36
CA LYS A 709 13.04 -23.74 -19.06
C LYS A 709 12.68 -22.40 -18.40
N SER A 710 11.68 -22.41 -17.52
CA SER A 710 11.42 -21.30 -16.60
C SER A 710 12.45 -21.28 -15.45
N LYS A 711 12.78 -20.09 -14.96
CA LYS A 711 13.71 -19.89 -13.84
C LYS A 711 12.94 -19.52 -12.59
N ASP A 712 13.40 -20.02 -11.44
CA ASP A 712 12.91 -19.54 -10.14
C ASP A 712 13.44 -18.12 -9.90
N VAL A 713 12.52 -17.17 -9.69
CA VAL A 713 12.84 -15.74 -9.59
C VAL A 713 13.69 -15.48 -8.34
N ALA A 714 13.31 -16.04 -7.19
CA ALA A 714 13.98 -15.78 -5.92
C ALA A 714 15.41 -16.33 -5.92
N ALA A 715 15.60 -17.57 -6.38
CA ALA A 715 16.89 -18.22 -6.51
C ALA A 715 17.79 -17.47 -7.51
N THR A 716 17.23 -17.04 -8.65
CA THR A 716 18.01 -16.33 -9.68
C THR A 716 18.45 -14.95 -9.18
N LEU A 717 17.57 -14.20 -8.50
CA LEU A 717 17.94 -12.89 -7.94
C LEU A 717 19.02 -13.01 -6.86
N ARG A 718 18.95 -14.04 -6.01
CA ARG A 718 20.00 -14.35 -5.02
C ARG A 718 21.33 -14.72 -5.68
N GLN A 719 21.31 -15.45 -6.80
CA GLN A 719 22.53 -15.79 -7.55
C GLN A 719 23.19 -14.56 -8.20
N LEU A 720 22.40 -13.58 -8.64
CA LEU A 720 22.90 -12.33 -9.24
C LEU A 720 23.41 -11.31 -8.21
N GLN A 721 23.16 -11.54 -6.92
CA GLN A 721 23.60 -10.65 -5.85
C GLN A 721 25.10 -10.80 -5.60
N LEU A 722 25.83 -9.69 -5.63
CA LEU A 722 27.23 -9.64 -5.24
C LEU A 722 27.38 -9.19 -3.79
N PRO A 723 28.34 -9.75 -3.02
CA PRO A 723 28.47 -9.45 -1.59
C PRO A 723 29.12 -8.10 -1.29
N ALA A 724 29.85 -7.51 -2.25
CA ALA A 724 30.66 -6.31 -2.03
C ALA A 724 30.63 -5.36 -3.23
N ARG A 725 30.68 -4.03 -2.94
CA ARG A 725 30.72 -2.96 -3.95
C ARG A 725 31.90 -3.11 -4.91
N GLU A 726 33.06 -3.53 -4.42
CA GLU A 726 34.26 -3.74 -5.25
C GLU A 726 34.08 -4.89 -6.24
N ALA A 727 33.42 -5.97 -5.82
CA ALA A 727 33.13 -7.11 -6.69
C ALA A 727 32.18 -6.68 -7.82
N PHE A 728 31.17 -5.88 -7.50
CA PHE A 728 30.29 -5.28 -8.51
C PHE A 728 31.05 -4.33 -9.45
N GLY A 729 31.94 -3.50 -8.92
CA GLY A 729 32.79 -2.63 -9.73
C GLY A 729 33.69 -3.40 -10.70
N ARG A 730 34.23 -4.57 -10.29
CA ARG A 730 35.00 -5.46 -11.18
C ARG A 730 34.11 -6.12 -12.23
N ALA A 731 32.95 -6.64 -11.83
CA ALA A 731 32.00 -7.25 -12.76
C ALA A 731 31.54 -6.27 -13.85
N ARG A 732 31.18 -5.03 -13.47
CA ARG A 732 30.77 -3.99 -14.43
C ARG A 732 31.89 -3.52 -15.35
N LYS A 733 33.15 -3.58 -14.91
CA LYS A 733 34.32 -3.29 -15.76
C LYS A 733 34.59 -4.41 -16.77
N ALA A 734 34.35 -5.66 -16.39
CA ALA A 734 34.49 -6.81 -17.28
C ALA A 734 33.35 -6.90 -18.30
N ASP A 735 32.13 -6.64 -17.84
CA ASP A 735 30.92 -6.59 -18.67
C ASP A 735 30.04 -5.39 -18.26
N PRO A 736 30.02 -4.31 -19.04
CA PRO A 736 29.16 -3.14 -18.79
C PRO A 736 27.67 -3.48 -18.76
N ASN A 737 27.25 -4.57 -19.41
CA ASN A 737 25.86 -5.01 -19.51
C ASN A 737 25.52 -6.11 -18.49
N THR A 738 26.36 -6.31 -17.48
CA THR A 738 26.14 -7.33 -16.45
C THR A 738 24.80 -7.11 -15.74
N THR A 739 24.09 -8.20 -15.44
CA THR A 739 22.85 -8.20 -14.64
C THR A 739 23.12 -8.39 -13.14
N ASN A 740 24.38 -8.58 -12.75
CA ASN A 740 24.76 -8.67 -11.35
C ASN A 740 24.50 -7.35 -10.63
N TRP A 741 24.22 -7.37 -9.34
CA TRP A 741 23.86 -6.15 -8.60
C TRP A 741 24.46 -6.12 -7.19
N TYR A 742 24.57 -4.92 -6.64
CA TYR A 742 24.98 -4.67 -5.26
C TYR A 742 24.19 -3.48 -4.69
N TRP A 743 23.61 -3.67 -3.51
CA TRP A 743 22.86 -2.65 -2.78
C TRP A 743 22.91 -2.99 -1.29
N ARG A 744 23.10 -2.00 -0.40
CA ARG A 744 23.21 -2.26 1.05
C ARG A 744 21.87 -2.27 1.79
N GLY A 745 20.78 -1.93 1.11
CA GLY A 745 19.45 -1.96 1.72
C GLY A 745 18.99 -3.38 2.04
N SER A 746 17.83 -3.47 2.68
CA SER A 746 17.20 -4.73 3.05
C SER A 746 16.35 -5.25 1.90
N LEU A 747 16.77 -6.35 1.26
CA LEU A 747 15.93 -7.15 0.36
C LEU A 747 15.30 -8.30 1.15
N ARG A 748 13.96 -8.37 1.18
CA ARG A 748 13.20 -9.50 1.71
C ARG A 748 12.42 -10.16 0.59
N ILE A 749 12.45 -11.49 0.54
CA ILE A 749 11.61 -12.28 -0.36
C ILE A 749 10.72 -13.12 0.54
N ILE A 750 9.41 -12.92 0.42
CA ILE A 750 8.39 -13.54 1.26
C ILE A 750 7.51 -14.37 0.34
N ASP A 751 7.23 -15.60 0.76
CA ASP A 751 6.23 -16.44 0.13
C ASP A 751 4.86 -16.01 0.63
N SER A 752 3.91 -15.72 -0.26
CA SER A 752 2.54 -15.45 0.16
C SER A 752 1.97 -16.69 0.87
N GLU A 753 1.45 -16.49 2.08
CA GLU A 753 0.72 -17.50 2.86
C GLU A 753 -0.65 -17.83 2.27
#